data_AF-A0A0P8W930-F1
#
_entry.id   AF-A0A0P8W930-F1
#
_cell.length_a   1.000
_cell.length_b   1.000
_cell.length_c   1.000
_cell.angle_alpha   90.00
_cell.angle_beta   90.00
_cell.angle_gamma   90.00
#
_symmetry.space_group_name_H-M   'P 1'
#
loop_
_entity.id
_entity.type
_entity.pdbx_description
1 polymer ?
#
loop_
_entity_poly.entity_id
_entity_poly.type
_entity_poly.pdbx_seq_one_letter_code
_entity_poly.pdbx_strand_id
1 'polypeptide(L)'
;MPKKFKRIFTWCLVTCLILTQTIVGGIAFAETSAERLYGQDRYQTAVAISQKGWPSGSDYAIIARGDDFADALCAGPLAKKYDAPILLTETSTLNANTLNELKRLGVKNVIIVGGTGAVSENVEIALTAAGIASVVRFWGADRYETSVKIAEKIGTVKTVVLATGENYPDALSIAPVASANGWPIILTMKDTLPSSAVLYMNTCGVTKSYVVGGTGVIGDLVYYLAPNATRLGGADRYATNVLVMDEFKDTLNFDTIYLAVGDGPSGNEFADALSGAALAAKTSSPVVLAYQNLAAGTLDFLKANTSLATEVISLGGEAVMPSSVANSITALIPVAARYDSSGVYGPAEGTETINGNVVIAADGVTLQNVTIEGDLLLAKAIGLGTVNLNNVTVKGTTTVKGGGTDSIIMYNFNGQTVVVDVPDGHSVRLVASGSTTIADVVLNSGGKLGESELTGSGFVNVAIPAGAEVTLVGDFDTVEVEGSGAKVTLSQGSIKTLNIDSTAANAAVDLAEGTSVTTLNVSTSASVSGKGTINTANINANGVTIEQKPKTTNVASGVSASVGGKTVTGTPSTGGGGGGGGGNGDDDDDEPAPEIERLAGVAPVNGVFTLDAPYNISGATIIVSAAGTVTLSYDDDDEDDEPNRTLGQWSFSSGSNELTVIGNASGLRPLNILSALQDADIDVNDIADAIDLTAILNAVKNDDYKAVIYDEVIPTLLDGLTGQVGNISSIYEAIGLPTIYDAAGNDTQEGIQEALAPAIAVYVDNDGIYSSNAFATLVGDDSEDMIDEINSAPWSSDFYEAINFTILTNALINSSEKQAIYDAVNLEAIYEAARDEAQLNPTTLYAALMGAFHEIQALEDDTKEIIEEQGIDKVLNMLIEDAGYTFILEITNSNGTTRYTIEAN
;
A
#
# COMPACT_ATOMS: atom_id res chain seq x y z
N MET A 1 35.10 -70.18 14.31
CA MET A 1 33.95 -70.34 15.24
C MET A 1 33.23 -71.65 15.00
N PRO A 2 32.99 -72.49 16.03
CA PRO A 2 32.24 -73.74 15.87
C PRO A 2 30.79 -73.47 15.44
N LYS A 3 30.21 -74.33 14.60
CA LYS A 3 28.89 -74.14 13.94
C LYS A 3 27.74 -73.83 14.92
N LYS A 4 27.84 -74.30 16.18
CA LYS A 4 26.88 -73.98 17.26
C LYS A 4 26.92 -72.50 17.67
N PHE A 5 28.10 -71.87 17.66
CA PHE A 5 28.29 -70.47 18.03
C PHE A 5 27.76 -69.52 16.94
N LYS A 6 27.90 -69.88 15.66
CA LYS A 6 27.27 -69.12 14.57
C LYS A 6 25.74 -69.12 14.67
N ARG A 7 25.12 -70.26 15.01
CA ARG A 7 23.65 -70.33 15.16
C ARG A 7 23.14 -69.51 16.34
N ILE A 8 23.82 -69.54 17.48
CA ILE A 8 23.43 -68.73 18.65
C ILE A 8 23.64 -67.24 18.37
N PHE A 9 24.76 -66.86 17.72
CA PHE A 9 25.02 -65.48 17.37
C PHE A 9 24.02 -64.95 16.32
N THR A 10 23.65 -65.76 15.32
CA THR A 10 22.61 -65.38 14.35
C THR A 10 21.22 -65.28 15.00
N TRP A 11 20.88 -66.16 15.95
CA TRP A 11 19.61 -66.04 16.68
C TRP A 11 19.60 -64.81 17.59
N CYS A 12 20.69 -64.48 18.29
CA CYS A 12 20.80 -63.24 19.08
C CYS A 12 20.75 -61.97 18.22
N LEU A 13 21.32 -61.98 17.01
CA LEU A 13 21.28 -60.81 16.12
C LEU A 13 19.88 -60.63 15.53
N VAL A 14 19.16 -61.72 15.22
CA VAL A 14 17.77 -61.67 14.74
C VAL A 14 16.81 -61.31 15.87
N THR A 15 17.00 -61.79 17.11
CA THR A 15 16.18 -61.33 18.24
C THR A 15 16.51 -59.89 18.65
N CYS A 16 17.76 -59.42 18.57
CA CYS A 16 18.07 -58.00 18.76
C CYS A 16 17.47 -57.11 17.66
N LEU A 17 17.46 -57.55 16.39
CA LEU A 17 16.83 -56.78 15.30
C LEU A 17 15.29 -56.72 15.42
N ILE A 18 14.66 -57.78 15.97
CA ILE A 18 13.21 -57.85 16.18
C ILE A 18 12.81 -57.12 17.48
N LEU A 19 13.65 -57.10 18.51
CA LEU A 19 13.42 -56.35 19.76
C LEU A 19 13.68 -54.84 19.65
N THR A 20 14.34 -54.36 18.58
CA THR A 20 14.43 -52.92 18.28
C THR A 20 13.27 -52.41 17.40
N GLN A 21 12.33 -53.26 16.97
CA GLN A 21 11.17 -52.86 16.17
C GLN A 21 9.86 -52.73 16.96
N THR A 22 9.91 -52.85 18.28
CA THR A 22 8.75 -52.57 19.13
C THR A 22 9.06 -51.39 20.05
N ILE A 23 8.23 -50.35 19.92
CA ILE A 23 8.15 -49.09 20.68
C ILE A 23 8.99 -47.94 20.10
N VAL A 24 8.64 -47.52 18.88
CA VAL A 24 8.04 -46.18 18.67
C VAL A 24 6.92 -46.40 17.67
N GLY A 25 5.76 -46.82 18.16
CA GLY A 25 4.53 -46.66 17.38
C GLY A 25 4.28 -45.16 17.34
N GLY A 26 4.90 -44.47 16.38
CA GLY A 26 4.48 -43.13 16.03
C GLY A 26 2.99 -43.23 15.73
N ILE A 27 2.19 -42.51 16.50
CA ILE A 27 0.77 -42.38 16.23
C ILE A 27 0.74 -41.64 14.89
N ALA A 28 0.51 -42.39 13.80
CA ALA A 28 0.30 -41.78 12.50
C ALA A 28 -1.06 -41.10 12.59
N PHE A 29 -1.07 -39.81 12.92
CA PHE A 29 -2.26 -39.00 12.82
C PHE A 29 -2.74 -39.03 11.37
N ALA A 30 -4.05 -39.16 11.16
CA ALA A 30 -4.62 -38.94 9.84
C ALA A 30 -4.26 -37.50 9.44
N GLU A 31 -3.49 -37.36 8.37
CA GLU A 31 -2.97 -36.07 7.93
C GLU A 31 -4.15 -35.17 7.58
N THR A 32 -4.30 -34.06 8.30
CA THR A 32 -5.31 -33.06 7.98
C THR A 32 -4.97 -32.47 6.62
N SER A 33 -5.71 -32.84 5.59
CA SER A 33 -5.60 -32.16 4.30
C SER A 33 -5.91 -30.69 4.49
N ALA A 34 -4.96 -29.82 4.19
CA ALA A 34 -5.19 -28.40 4.03
C ALA A 34 -6.37 -28.16 3.07
N GLU A 35 -7.14 -27.07 3.30
CA GLU A 35 -8.20 -26.70 2.36
C GLU A 35 -7.55 -26.37 1.01
N ARG A 36 -8.23 -26.72 -0.09
CA ARG A 36 -7.72 -26.49 -1.44
C ARG A 36 -8.79 -25.87 -2.32
N LEU A 37 -8.45 -24.73 -2.91
CA LEU A 37 -9.26 -24.05 -3.92
C LEU A 37 -8.64 -24.36 -5.29
N TYR A 38 -9.30 -25.21 -6.08
CA TYR A 38 -8.76 -25.69 -7.35
C TYR A 38 -9.84 -26.14 -8.32
N GLY A 39 -9.47 -26.16 -9.60
CA GLY A 39 -10.19 -26.88 -10.65
C GLY A 39 -9.26 -27.73 -11.51
N GLN A 40 -9.74 -28.17 -12.68
CA GLN A 40 -8.90 -28.91 -13.63
C GLN A 40 -7.86 -28.00 -14.31
N ASP A 41 -8.13 -26.70 -14.33
CA ASP A 41 -7.28 -25.67 -14.91
C ASP A 41 -7.37 -24.34 -14.12
N ARG A 42 -6.58 -23.35 -14.55
CA ARG A 42 -6.52 -22.02 -13.96
C ARG A 42 -7.86 -21.28 -13.96
N TYR A 43 -8.70 -21.50 -14.98
CA TYR A 43 -10.01 -20.85 -15.09
C TYR A 43 -10.95 -21.37 -14.01
N GLN A 44 -10.98 -22.68 -13.81
CA GLN A 44 -11.78 -23.31 -12.76
C GLN A 44 -11.22 -23.05 -11.36
N THR A 45 -9.90 -22.93 -11.19
CA THR A 45 -9.31 -22.48 -9.92
C THR A 45 -9.75 -21.06 -9.58
N ALA A 46 -9.72 -20.12 -10.54
CA ALA A 46 -10.23 -18.76 -10.34
C ALA A 46 -11.72 -18.75 -9.95
N VAL A 47 -12.53 -19.64 -10.53
CA VAL A 47 -13.93 -19.83 -10.13
C VAL A 47 -14.06 -20.35 -8.69
N ALA A 48 -13.24 -21.32 -8.28
CA ALA A 48 -13.25 -21.82 -6.90
C ALA A 48 -12.85 -20.73 -5.88
N ILE A 49 -11.86 -19.90 -6.23
CA ILE A 49 -11.45 -18.72 -5.45
C ILE A 49 -12.60 -17.71 -5.34
N SER A 50 -13.28 -17.43 -6.45
CA SER A 50 -14.47 -16.56 -6.48
C SER A 50 -15.60 -17.07 -5.57
N GLN A 51 -15.88 -18.38 -5.60
CA GLN A 51 -16.92 -18.98 -4.77
C GLN A 51 -16.61 -18.88 -3.27
N LYS A 52 -15.33 -18.99 -2.90
CA LYS A 52 -14.88 -18.80 -1.50
C LYS A 52 -15.01 -17.34 -1.05
N GLY A 53 -14.59 -16.38 -1.87
CA GLY A 53 -14.53 -14.96 -1.49
C GLY A 53 -15.84 -14.19 -1.63
N TRP A 54 -16.74 -14.65 -2.51
CA TRP A 54 -18.00 -13.98 -2.85
C TRP A 54 -19.18 -14.98 -2.86
N PRO A 55 -19.48 -15.63 -1.72
CA PRO A 55 -20.58 -16.59 -1.63
C PRO A 55 -21.95 -15.93 -1.87
N SER A 56 -22.11 -14.67 -1.45
CA SER A 56 -23.34 -13.86 -1.63
C SER A 56 -23.44 -13.16 -2.99
N GLY A 57 -22.46 -13.33 -3.88
CA GLY A 57 -22.37 -12.64 -5.16
C GLY A 57 -21.48 -11.39 -5.15
N SER A 58 -21.33 -10.75 -6.32
CA SER A 58 -20.65 -9.47 -6.48
C SER A 58 -21.25 -8.70 -7.66
N ASP A 59 -21.45 -7.39 -7.51
CA ASP A 59 -21.93 -6.52 -8.58
C ASP A 59 -20.86 -6.28 -9.66
N TYR A 60 -19.58 -6.54 -9.33
CA TYR A 60 -18.42 -6.33 -10.20
C TYR A 60 -17.63 -7.62 -10.40
N ALA A 61 -16.98 -7.76 -11.55
CA ALA A 61 -15.92 -8.75 -11.76
C ALA A 61 -14.80 -8.17 -12.63
N ILE A 62 -13.57 -8.55 -12.35
CA ILE A 62 -12.43 -8.25 -13.20
C ILE A 62 -12.16 -9.44 -14.11
N ILE A 63 -12.01 -9.19 -15.41
CA ILE A 63 -11.67 -10.18 -16.41
C ILE A 63 -10.25 -9.92 -16.91
N ALA A 64 -9.41 -10.93 -16.76
CA ALA A 64 -8.04 -10.94 -17.26
C ALA A 64 -7.79 -12.17 -18.13
N ARG A 65 -6.79 -12.09 -19.01
CA ARG A 65 -6.32 -13.25 -19.75
C ARG A 65 -5.64 -14.25 -18.81
N GLY A 66 -5.89 -15.55 -19.00
CA GLY A 66 -5.37 -16.59 -18.11
C GLY A 66 -3.97 -17.10 -18.45
N ASP A 67 -3.55 -17.06 -19.72
CA ASP A 67 -2.31 -17.67 -20.24
C ASP A 67 -1.07 -16.76 -20.17
N ASP A 68 -1.25 -15.44 -20.32
CA ASP A 68 -0.21 -14.43 -20.10
C ASP A 68 -0.84 -13.14 -19.56
N PHE A 69 -0.55 -12.82 -18.31
CA PHE A 69 -1.34 -11.90 -17.47
C PHE A 69 -0.51 -10.72 -16.95
N ALA A 70 0.51 -10.29 -17.69
CA ALA A 70 1.34 -9.13 -17.34
C ALA A 70 0.50 -7.89 -16.99
N ASP A 71 -0.51 -7.59 -17.81
CA ASP A 71 -1.42 -6.47 -17.61
C ASP A 71 -2.24 -6.57 -16.31
N ALA A 72 -2.47 -7.79 -15.81
CA ALA A 72 -3.33 -8.05 -14.67
C ALA A 72 -2.60 -8.11 -13.32
N LEU A 73 -1.26 -8.08 -13.29
CA LEU A 73 -0.48 -8.10 -12.04
C LEU A 73 -0.86 -6.96 -11.08
N CYS A 74 -1.28 -5.83 -11.64
CA CYS A 74 -1.72 -4.65 -10.90
C CYS A 74 -3.23 -4.59 -10.61
N ALA A 75 -3.99 -5.63 -10.97
CA ALA A 75 -5.44 -5.63 -10.86
C ALA A 75 -5.95 -5.88 -9.42
N GLY A 76 -5.12 -6.41 -8.52
CA GLY A 76 -5.51 -6.72 -7.14
C GLY A 76 -6.11 -5.53 -6.37
N PRO A 77 -5.43 -4.37 -6.29
CA PRO A 77 -5.97 -3.18 -5.64
C PRO A 77 -7.27 -2.66 -6.29
N LEU A 78 -7.40 -2.80 -7.62
CA LEU A 78 -8.65 -2.49 -8.31
C LEU A 78 -9.77 -3.47 -7.93
N ALA A 79 -9.45 -4.76 -7.78
CA ALA A 79 -10.36 -5.81 -7.33
C ALA A 79 -10.89 -5.51 -5.92
N LYS A 80 -10.00 -5.11 -5.01
CA LYS A 80 -10.38 -4.68 -3.65
C LYS A 80 -11.30 -3.48 -3.68
N LYS A 81 -10.99 -2.45 -4.47
CA LYS A 81 -11.80 -1.22 -4.57
C LYS A 81 -13.26 -1.52 -4.94
N TYR A 82 -13.49 -2.52 -5.79
CA TYR A 82 -14.83 -2.90 -6.26
C TYR A 82 -15.45 -4.10 -5.53
N ASP A 83 -14.77 -4.64 -4.51
CA ASP A 83 -15.09 -5.92 -3.89
C ASP A 83 -15.43 -7.01 -4.93
N ALA A 84 -14.51 -7.21 -5.88
CA ALA A 84 -14.73 -8.01 -7.07
C ALA A 84 -13.73 -9.18 -7.17
N PRO A 85 -14.15 -10.38 -7.63
CA PRO A 85 -13.23 -11.44 -7.99
C PRO A 85 -12.47 -11.10 -9.28
N ILE A 86 -11.24 -11.65 -9.40
CA ILE A 86 -10.49 -11.70 -10.66
C ILE A 86 -10.75 -13.07 -11.30
N LEU A 87 -11.51 -13.07 -12.39
CA LEU A 87 -11.81 -14.25 -13.20
C LEU A 87 -10.98 -14.23 -14.49
N LEU A 88 -10.72 -15.42 -15.02
CA LEU A 88 -9.79 -15.61 -16.13
C LEU A 88 -10.52 -16.02 -17.42
N THR A 89 -9.99 -15.59 -18.56
CA THR A 89 -10.50 -15.95 -19.89
C THR A 89 -9.34 -16.31 -20.82
N GLU A 90 -9.62 -17.06 -21.88
CA GLU A 90 -8.73 -17.17 -23.03
C GLU A 90 -8.73 -15.85 -23.80
N THR A 91 -7.64 -15.59 -24.55
CA THR A 91 -7.46 -14.34 -25.32
C THR A 91 -8.68 -13.97 -26.16
N SER A 92 -9.30 -14.94 -26.86
CA SER A 92 -10.36 -14.67 -27.83
C SER A 92 -11.68 -15.37 -27.56
N THR A 93 -11.84 -15.99 -26.41
CA THR A 93 -13.05 -16.76 -26.10
C THR A 93 -13.35 -16.66 -24.62
N LEU A 94 -14.56 -16.21 -24.29
CA LEU A 94 -15.08 -16.28 -22.93
C LEU A 94 -15.46 -17.74 -22.62
N ASN A 95 -14.65 -18.46 -21.85
CA ASN A 95 -14.98 -19.83 -21.49
C ASN A 95 -16.25 -19.94 -20.65
N ALA A 96 -16.85 -21.13 -20.72
CA ALA A 96 -18.11 -21.43 -20.05
C ALA A 96 -18.00 -21.37 -18.51
N ASN A 97 -16.83 -21.68 -17.93
CA ASN A 97 -16.64 -21.64 -16.48
C ASN A 97 -16.77 -20.20 -15.96
N THR A 98 -16.04 -19.26 -16.58
CA THR A 98 -16.11 -17.83 -16.24
C THR A 98 -17.48 -17.26 -16.51
N LEU A 99 -18.12 -17.58 -17.65
CA LEU A 99 -19.48 -17.12 -17.93
C LEU A 99 -20.50 -17.60 -16.89
N ASN A 100 -20.40 -18.85 -16.45
CA ASN A 100 -21.31 -19.40 -15.43
C ASN A 100 -21.07 -18.75 -14.06
N GLU A 101 -19.81 -18.48 -13.72
CA GLU A 101 -19.49 -17.82 -12.46
C GLU A 101 -19.94 -16.36 -12.43
N LEU A 102 -19.80 -15.61 -13.53
CA LEU A 102 -20.38 -14.26 -13.67
C LEU A 102 -21.90 -14.26 -13.41
N LYS A 103 -22.61 -15.29 -13.90
CA LYS A 103 -24.05 -15.45 -13.66
C LYS A 103 -24.36 -15.81 -12.20
N ARG A 104 -23.59 -16.71 -11.59
CA ARG A 104 -23.76 -17.07 -10.17
C ARG A 104 -23.58 -15.86 -9.26
N LEU A 105 -22.57 -15.04 -9.56
CA LEU A 105 -22.25 -13.83 -8.82
C LEU A 105 -23.32 -12.73 -9.00
N GLY A 106 -24.09 -12.76 -10.08
CA GLY A 106 -25.04 -11.70 -10.42
C GLY A 106 -24.37 -10.41 -10.89
N VAL A 107 -23.22 -10.53 -11.55
CA VAL A 107 -22.40 -9.39 -11.98
C VAL A 107 -23.17 -8.48 -12.93
N LYS A 108 -23.07 -7.18 -12.68
CA LYS A 108 -23.66 -6.12 -13.52
C LYS A 108 -22.60 -5.35 -14.30
N ASN A 109 -21.40 -5.25 -13.72
CA ASN A 109 -20.31 -4.47 -14.25
C ASN A 109 -19.06 -5.35 -14.40
N VAL A 110 -18.53 -5.44 -15.61
CA VAL A 110 -17.29 -6.14 -15.88
C VAL A 110 -16.20 -5.14 -16.22
N ILE A 111 -15.04 -5.32 -15.58
CA ILE A 111 -13.83 -4.58 -15.87
C ILE A 111 -12.86 -5.52 -16.59
N ILE A 112 -12.57 -5.25 -17.85
CA ILE A 112 -11.53 -5.96 -18.61
C ILE A 112 -10.19 -5.27 -18.35
N VAL A 113 -9.18 -6.05 -17.98
CA VAL A 113 -7.80 -5.57 -17.83
C VAL A 113 -6.96 -6.06 -19.00
N GLY A 114 -6.32 -5.13 -19.69
CA GLY A 114 -5.46 -5.36 -20.84
C GLY A 114 -6.11 -5.00 -22.17
N GLY A 115 -5.25 -4.75 -23.16
CA GLY A 115 -5.65 -4.38 -24.51
C GLY A 115 -6.36 -5.53 -25.25
N THR A 116 -6.80 -5.27 -26.49
CA THR A 116 -7.48 -6.29 -27.31
C THR A 116 -6.58 -7.46 -27.71
N GLY A 117 -5.26 -7.28 -27.68
CA GLY A 117 -4.29 -8.38 -27.83
C GLY A 117 -4.24 -9.34 -26.63
N ALA A 118 -4.61 -8.86 -25.43
CA ALA A 118 -4.72 -9.68 -24.22
C ALA A 118 -6.13 -10.27 -24.08
N VAL A 119 -7.17 -9.44 -24.18
CA VAL A 119 -8.57 -9.89 -24.14
C VAL A 119 -9.29 -9.28 -25.33
N SER A 120 -9.54 -10.05 -26.38
CA SER A 120 -10.05 -9.50 -27.64
C SER A 120 -11.49 -8.99 -27.53
N GLU A 121 -11.88 -8.19 -28.51
CA GLU A 121 -13.25 -7.67 -28.63
C GLU A 121 -14.30 -8.78 -28.67
N ASN A 122 -13.95 -9.99 -29.12
CA ASN A 122 -14.88 -11.13 -29.09
C ASN A 122 -15.31 -11.49 -27.67
N VAL A 123 -14.42 -11.37 -26.68
CA VAL A 123 -14.76 -11.61 -25.27
C VAL A 123 -15.68 -10.50 -24.77
N GLU A 124 -15.40 -9.24 -25.12
CA GLU A 124 -16.21 -8.08 -24.76
C GLU A 124 -17.64 -8.16 -25.34
N ILE A 125 -17.76 -8.56 -26.60
CA ILE A 125 -19.03 -8.84 -27.27
C ILE A 125 -19.76 -9.99 -26.55
N ALA A 126 -19.06 -11.06 -26.19
CA ALA A 126 -19.66 -12.20 -25.48
C ALA A 126 -20.17 -11.81 -24.07
N LEU A 127 -19.45 -10.96 -23.35
CA LEU A 127 -19.87 -10.42 -22.05
C LEU A 127 -21.15 -9.58 -22.19
N THR A 128 -21.19 -8.70 -23.20
CA THR A 128 -22.37 -7.87 -23.49
C THR A 128 -23.57 -8.73 -23.88
N ALA A 129 -23.36 -9.72 -24.76
CA ALA A 129 -24.38 -10.68 -25.17
C ALA A 129 -24.89 -11.57 -24.02
N ALA A 130 -24.08 -11.78 -22.99
CA ALA A 130 -24.46 -12.47 -21.76
C ALA A 130 -25.37 -11.64 -20.84
N GLY A 131 -25.65 -10.38 -21.17
CA GLY A 131 -26.53 -9.49 -20.40
C GLY A 131 -25.82 -8.68 -19.32
N ILE A 132 -24.49 -8.57 -19.37
CA ILE A 132 -23.74 -7.65 -18.50
C ILE A 132 -24.06 -6.21 -18.90
N ALA A 133 -24.47 -5.39 -17.92
CA ALA A 133 -24.99 -4.05 -18.18
C ALA A 133 -23.90 -3.05 -18.56
N SER A 134 -22.70 -3.18 -17.98
CA SER A 134 -21.55 -2.34 -18.27
C SER A 134 -20.30 -3.19 -18.43
N VAL A 135 -19.60 -3.02 -19.54
CA VAL A 135 -18.27 -3.60 -19.78
C VAL A 135 -17.32 -2.45 -20.03
N VAL A 136 -16.28 -2.32 -19.21
CA VAL A 136 -15.28 -1.24 -19.29
C VAL A 136 -13.90 -1.88 -19.40
N ARG A 137 -13.04 -1.34 -20.26
CA ARG A 137 -11.67 -1.83 -20.45
C ARG A 137 -10.66 -0.82 -19.93
N PHE A 138 -9.73 -1.27 -19.09
CA PHE A 138 -8.53 -0.51 -18.73
C PHE A 138 -7.31 -1.13 -19.40
N TRP A 139 -6.64 -0.34 -20.22
CA TRP A 139 -5.52 -0.75 -21.05
C TRP A 139 -4.68 0.46 -21.45
N GLY A 140 -3.40 0.22 -21.74
CA GLY A 140 -2.49 1.13 -22.42
C GLY A 140 -1.75 0.41 -23.56
N ALA A 141 -0.82 1.10 -24.22
CA ALA A 141 -0.03 0.55 -25.31
C ALA A 141 0.77 -0.69 -24.89
N ASP A 142 1.15 -0.77 -23.61
CA ASP A 142 1.84 -1.90 -23.01
C ASP A 142 1.39 -2.15 -21.56
N ARG A 143 2.05 -3.11 -20.89
CA ARG A 143 1.79 -3.48 -19.49
C ARG A 143 2.07 -2.34 -18.51
N TYR A 144 3.03 -1.47 -18.85
CA TYR A 144 3.46 -0.37 -17.99
C TYR A 144 2.40 0.73 -18.00
N GLU A 145 1.96 1.15 -19.18
CA GLU A 145 0.87 2.12 -19.31
C GLU A 145 -0.46 1.54 -18.78
N THR A 146 -0.75 0.27 -19.03
CA THR A 146 -1.93 -0.40 -18.46
C THR A 146 -1.94 -0.31 -16.92
N SER A 147 -0.78 -0.48 -16.27
CA SER A 147 -0.68 -0.36 -14.82
C SER A 147 -0.99 1.05 -14.31
N VAL A 148 -0.58 2.09 -15.05
CA VAL A 148 -0.90 3.48 -14.73
C VAL A 148 -2.39 3.77 -14.93
N LYS A 149 -3.01 3.27 -16.01
CA LYS A 149 -4.48 3.42 -16.22
C LYS A 149 -5.30 2.75 -15.12
N ILE A 150 -4.83 1.62 -14.59
CA ILE A 150 -5.44 0.98 -13.43
C ILE A 150 -5.23 1.82 -12.16
N ALA A 151 -4.04 2.39 -11.96
CA ALA A 151 -3.74 3.27 -10.84
C ALA A 151 -4.59 4.56 -10.83
N GLU A 152 -4.75 5.21 -11.99
CA GLU A 152 -5.68 6.33 -12.19
C GLU A 152 -7.10 5.95 -11.77
N LYS A 153 -7.53 4.73 -12.11
CA LYS A 153 -8.86 4.24 -11.73
C LYS A 153 -9.00 3.97 -10.24
N ILE A 154 -7.93 3.53 -9.56
CA ILE A 154 -7.91 3.37 -8.10
C ILE A 154 -8.08 4.73 -7.41
N GLY A 155 -7.44 5.77 -7.94
CA GLY A 155 -7.60 7.16 -7.51
C GLY A 155 -6.35 7.74 -6.85
N THR A 156 -6.49 8.90 -6.21
CA THR A 156 -5.39 9.60 -5.55
C THR A 156 -4.93 8.88 -4.29
N VAL A 157 -3.64 8.55 -4.24
CA VAL A 157 -3.00 7.85 -3.12
C VAL A 157 -1.69 8.53 -2.73
N LYS A 158 -1.23 8.30 -1.49
CA LYS A 158 0.07 8.78 -1.00
C LYS A 158 1.18 7.72 -1.04
N THR A 159 0.80 6.47 -1.26
CA THR A 159 1.71 5.33 -1.34
C THR A 159 1.46 4.55 -2.63
N VAL A 160 2.54 4.20 -3.32
CA VAL A 160 2.51 3.29 -4.48
C VAL A 160 3.48 2.14 -4.30
N VAL A 161 3.28 1.08 -5.08
CA VAL A 161 4.19 -0.05 -5.17
C VAL A 161 4.76 -0.09 -6.57
N LEU A 162 6.08 -0.17 -6.70
CA LEU A 162 6.78 -0.40 -7.96
C LEU A 162 7.22 -1.86 -8.01
N ALA A 163 6.89 -2.55 -9.10
CA ALA A 163 7.33 -3.91 -9.36
C ALA A 163 7.80 -4.04 -10.81
N THR A 164 8.60 -5.05 -11.13
CA THR A 164 9.01 -5.29 -12.52
C THR A 164 7.82 -5.81 -13.33
N GLY A 165 7.67 -5.32 -14.56
CA GLY A 165 6.70 -5.85 -15.52
C GLY A 165 7.18 -7.12 -16.24
N GLU A 166 8.43 -7.53 -16.06
CA GLU A 166 9.08 -8.59 -16.86
C GLU A 166 9.02 -9.96 -16.19
N ASN A 167 9.02 -10.01 -14.85
CA ASN A 167 8.95 -11.24 -14.07
C ASN A 167 7.97 -11.08 -12.90
N TYR A 168 7.07 -12.03 -12.71
CA TYR A 168 5.84 -11.80 -11.94
C TYR A 168 5.88 -12.03 -10.42
N PRO A 169 6.81 -12.81 -9.81
CA PRO A 169 6.67 -13.22 -8.42
C PRO A 169 6.86 -12.05 -7.42
N ASP A 170 7.59 -11.00 -7.79
CA ASP A 170 7.75 -9.81 -6.94
C ASP A 170 6.43 -9.04 -6.82
N ALA A 171 5.76 -8.78 -7.96
CA ALA A 171 4.43 -8.16 -7.98
C ALA A 171 3.39 -9.00 -7.23
N LEU A 172 3.44 -10.32 -7.38
CA LEU A 172 2.52 -11.24 -6.70
C LEU A 172 2.77 -11.31 -5.18
N SER A 173 4.01 -11.16 -4.74
CA SER A 173 4.36 -11.17 -3.31
C SER A 173 3.69 -10.02 -2.56
N ILE A 174 3.66 -8.83 -3.17
CA ILE A 174 3.07 -7.62 -2.57
C ILE A 174 1.58 -7.46 -2.89
N ALA A 175 1.04 -8.19 -3.87
CA ALA A 175 -0.34 -8.03 -4.32
C ALA A 175 -1.39 -8.07 -3.20
N PRO A 176 -1.37 -9.00 -2.21
CA PRO A 176 -2.34 -9.00 -1.11
C PRO A 176 -2.24 -7.74 -0.24
N VAL A 177 -1.02 -7.30 0.09
CA VAL A 177 -0.76 -6.11 0.91
C VAL A 177 -1.20 -4.84 0.17
N ALA A 178 -0.74 -4.68 -1.08
CA ALA A 178 -1.10 -3.55 -1.91
C ALA A 178 -2.62 -3.46 -2.08
N SER A 179 -3.27 -4.62 -2.29
CA SER A 179 -4.72 -4.70 -2.42
C SER A 179 -5.43 -4.32 -1.13
N ALA A 180 -5.03 -4.89 0.02
CA ALA A 180 -5.64 -4.60 1.31
C ALA A 180 -5.55 -3.11 1.69
N ASN A 181 -4.46 -2.44 1.30
CA ASN A 181 -4.24 -1.01 1.56
C ASN A 181 -4.73 -0.08 0.44
N GLY A 182 -5.22 -0.61 -0.68
CA GLY A 182 -5.61 0.18 -1.85
C GLY A 182 -4.43 0.91 -2.52
N TRP A 183 -3.20 0.40 -2.37
CA TRP A 183 -2.02 0.96 -3.02
C TRP A 183 -1.91 0.43 -4.45
N PRO A 184 -1.85 1.31 -5.47
CA PRO A 184 -1.62 0.90 -6.84
C PRO A 184 -0.27 0.21 -6.99
N ILE A 185 -0.24 -0.82 -7.83
CA ILE A 185 0.98 -1.47 -8.28
C ILE A 185 1.29 -0.91 -9.67
N ILE A 186 2.38 -0.15 -9.77
CA ILE A 186 2.90 0.39 -11.02
C ILE A 186 4.01 -0.54 -11.51
N LEU A 187 3.90 -0.97 -12.77
CA LEU A 187 4.91 -1.81 -13.39
C LEU A 187 6.03 -0.95 -13.98
N THR A 188 7.26 -1.44 -13.86
CA THR A 188 8.48 -0.76 -14.32
C THR A 188 9.37 -1.70 -15.12
N MET A 189 10.20 -1.13 -15.98
CA MET A 189 11.34 -1.85 -16.58
C MET A 189 12.50 -1.86 -15.58
N LYS A 190 13.54 -2.66 -15.87
CA LYS A 190 14.70 -2.77 -14.99
C LYS A 190 15.31 -1.40 -14.64
N ASP A 191 15.70 -0.64 -15.65
CA ASP A 191 16.44 0.62 -15.45
C ASP A 191 15.63 1.85 -15.87
N THR A 192 14.36 1.67 -16.24
CA THR A 192 13.50 2.74 -16.74
C THR A 192 12.18 2.79 -15.98
N LEU A 193 11.92 3.93 -15.33
CA LEU A 193 10.61 4.27 -14.78
C LEU A 193 9.79 4.97 -15.89
N PRO A 194 8.66 4.41 -16.32
CA PRO A 194 7.86 5.02 -17.39
C PRO A 194 7.47 6.46 -17.08
N SER A 195 7.50 7.35 -18.07
CA SER A 195 7.11 8.76 -17.90
C SER A 195 5.66 8.90 -17.40
N SER A 196 4.78 8.00 -17.84
CA SER A 196 3.39 7.91 -17.35
C SER A 196 3.30 7.60 -15.85
N ALA A 197 4.22 6.78 -15.32
CA ALA A 197 4.30 6.51 -13.89
C ALA A 197 4.77 7.73 -13.09
N VAL A 198 5.79 8.44 -13.59
CA VAL A 198 6.28 9.70 -12.97
C VAL A 198 5.16 10.74 -12.92
N LEU A 199 4.47 10.94 -14.04
CA LEU A 199 3.35 11.88 -14.13
C LEU A 199 2.23 11.52 -13.15
N TYR A 200 1.86 10.24 -13.07
CA TYR A 200 0.85 9.76 -12.14
C TYR A 200 1.25 10.02 -10.68
N MET A 201 2.49 9.70 -10.31
CA MET A 201 3.00 9.90 -8.95
C MET A 201 3.03 11.38 -8.56
N ASN A 202 3.47 12.26 -9.46
CA ASN A 202 3.47 13.70 -9.24
C ASN A 202 2.04 14.26 -9.12
N THR A 203 1.14 13.85 -10.00
CA THR A 203 -0.26 14.29 -10.01
C THR A 203 -1.00 13.88 -8.73
N CYS A 204 -0.74 12.67 -8.22
CA CYS A 204 -1.32 12.21 -6.96
C CYS A 204 -0.62 12.79 -5.71
N GLY A 205 0.55 13.42 -5.89
CA GLY A 205 1.42 13.84 -4.82
C GLY A 205 1.83 12.67 -3.93
N VAL A 206 2.33 11.59 -4.56
CA VAL A 206 2.84 10.39 -3.88
C VAL A 206 4.05 10.76 -3.02
N THR A 207 4.06 10.31 -1.77
CA THR A 207 5.09 10.66 -0.78
C THR A 207 5.84 9.44 -0.24
N LYS A 208 5.43 8.24 -0.64
CA LYS A 208 6.05 6.97 -0.24
C LYS A 208 5.94 5.95 -1.36
N SER A 209 6.98 5.17 -1.56
CA SER A 209 6.99 4.08 -2.54
C SER A 209 7.57 2.81 -1.93
N TYR A 210 7.06 1.65 -2.33
CA TYR A 210 7.73 0.37 -2.09
C TYR A 210 8.24 -0.17 -3.41
N VAL A 211 9.53 -0.43 -3.52
CA VAL A 211 10.15 -1.06 -4.69
C VAL A 211 10.32 -2.55 -4.39
N VAL A 212 9.49 -3.39 -5.00
CA VAL A 212 9.45 -4.83 -4.72
C VAL A 212 10.23 -5.56 -5.80
N GLY A 213 11.36 -6.13 -5.41
CA GLY A 213 12.37 -6.70 -6.30
C GLY A 213 13.78 -6.20 -6.00
N GLY A 214 14.76 -7.08 -6.19
CA GLY A 214 16.18 -6.74 -6.05
C GLY A 214 16.71 -5.89 -7.21
N THR A 215 17.96 -5.42 -7.08
CA THR A 215 18.64 -4.60 -8.12
C THR A 215 18.80 -5.31 -9.47
N GLY A 216 18.76 -6.65 -9.46
CA GLY A 216 18.75 -7.48 -10.66
C GLY A 216 17.55 -7.26 -11.57
N VAL A 217 16.37 -6.91 -11.02
CA VAL A 217 15.10 -6.75 -11.76
C VAL A 217 14.54 -5.33 -11.74
N ILE A 218 14.91 -4.53 -10.74
CA ILE A 218 14.62 -3.09 -10.69
C ILE A 218 15.90 -2.39 -10.22
N GLY A 219 16.62 -1.76 -11.15
CA GLY A 219 17.87 -1.07 -10.92
C GLY A 219 17.75 0.12 -9.98
N ASP A 220 18.89 0.67 -9.59
CA ASP A 220 18.94 1.73 -8.58
C ASP A 220 18.40 3.06 -9.11
N LEU A 221 18.50 3.31 -10.42
CA LEU A 221 17.89 4.49 -11.04
C LEU A 221 16.38 4.55 -10.77
N VAL A 222 15.64 3.46 -11.03
CA VAL A 222 14.20 3.40 -10.75
C VAL A 222 13.90 3.59 -9.26
N TYR A 223 14.75 3.03 -8.38
CA TYR A 223 14.61 3.19 -6.94
C TYR A 223 14.82 4.64 -6.49
N TYR A 224 15.82 5.35 -7.02
CA TYR A 224 16.09 6.75 -6.67
C TYR A 224 15.10 7.75 -7.27
N LEU A 225 14.52 7.44 -8.44
CA LEU A 225 13.46 8.26 -9.03
C LEU A 225 12.11 8.10 -8.30
N ALA A 226 11.94 7.04 -7.52
CA ALA A 226 10.70 6.77 -6.80
C ALA A 226 10.63 7.60 -5.48
N PRO A 227 9.51 8.30 -5.20
CA PRO A 227 9.38 9.12 -4.00
C PRO A 227 9.53 8.29 -2.71
N ASN A 228 10.53 8.63 -1.88
CA ASN A 228 10.80 8.04 -0.56
C ASN A 228 10.65 6.51 -0.55
N ALA A 229 11.46 5.85 -1.37
CA ALA A 229 11.33 4.44 -1.67
C ALA A 229 11.94 3.52 -0.60
N THR A 230 11.20 2.48 -0.22
CA THR A 230 11.71 1.33 0.54
C THR A 230 11.83 0.13 -0.39
N ARG A 231 13.03 -0.47 -0.51
CA ARG A 231 13.24 -1.66 -1.33
C ARG A 231 12.96 -2.94 -0.56
N LEU A 232 12.13 -3.82 -1.13
CA LEU A 232 11.81 -5.15 -0.63
C LEU A 232 12.22 -6.18 -1.68
N GLY A 233 13.48 -6.61 -1.66
CA GLY A 233 14.04 -7.52 -2.66
C GLY A 233 15.02 -8.52 -2.03
N GLY A 234 14.72 -9.81 -2.19
CA GLY A 234 15.55 -10.90 -1.68
C GLY A 234 16.49 -11.48 -2.73
N ALA A 235 17.32 -12.44 -2.31
CA ALA A 235 18.21 -13.18 -3.22
C ALA A 235 17.45 -14.03 -4.26
N ASP A 236 16.20 -14.39 -3.94
CA ASP A 236 15.26 -15.06 -4.83
C ASP A 236 13.83 -14.60 -4.49
N ARG A 237 12.87 -15.09 -5.29
CA ARG A 237 11.44 -14.77 -5.15
C ARG A 237 10.83 -15.17 -3.81
N TYR A 238 11.33 -16.22 -3.15
CA TYR A 238 10.82 -16.66 -1.86
C TYR A 238 11.36 -15.77 -0.74
N ALA A 239 12.62 -15.35 -0.85
CA ALA A 239 13.21 -14.34 0.03
C ALA A 239 12.53 -12.98 -0.14
N THR A 240 12.20 -12.54 -1.37
CA THR A 240 11.37 -11.34 -1.58
C THR A 240 10.01 -11.49 -0.92
N ASN A 241 9.33 -12.63 -1.09
CA ASN A 241 8.04 -12.90 -0.46
C ASN A 241 8.11 -12.81 1.07
N VAL A 242 9.18 -13.32 1.69
CA VAL A 242 9.43 -13.20 3.14
C VAL A 242 9.68 -11.75 3.56
N LEU A 243 10.49 -10.98 2.82
CA LEU A 243 10.75 -9.57 3.15
C LEU A 243 9.47 -8.73 3.08
N VAL A 244 8.61 -9.00 2.10
CA VAL A 244 7.28 -8.39 2.05
C VAL A 244 6.45 -8.77 3.27
N MET A 245 6.36 -10.06 3.59
CA MET A 245 5.58 -10.48 4.76
C MET A 245 6.15 -9.93 6.08
N ASP A 246 7.47 -9.80 6.23
CA ASP A 246 8.11 -9.29 7.44
C ASP A 246 7.88 -7.78 7.62
N GLU A 247 7.97 -6.99 6.56
CA GLU A 247 7.66 -5.54 6.58
C GLU A 247 6.21 -5.29 7.02
N PHE A 248 5.28 -6.16 6.62
CA PHE A 248 3.85 -5.98 6.85
C PHE A 248 3.26 -6.91 7.91
N LYS A 249 4.08 -7.64 8.68
CA LYS A 249 3.60 -8.70 9.59
C LYS A 249 2.60 -8.23 10.65
N ASP A 250 2.73 -6.97 11.10
CA ASP A 250 1.84 -6.39 12.10
C ASP A 250 0.46 -6.03 11.53
N THR A 251 0.34 -5.97 10.21
CA THR A 251 -0.91 -5.67 9.49
C THR A 251 -1.49 -6.88 8.75
N LEU A 252 -0.67 -7.90 8.51
CA LEU A 252 -1.07 -9.15 7.89
C LEU A 252 -1.72 -10.06 8.93
N ASN A 253 -2.83 -10.69 8.55
CA ASN A 253 -3.50 -11.69 9.36
C ASN A 253 -3.00 -13.11 8.99
N PHE A 254 -2.18 -13.68 9.87
CA PHE A 254 -1.64 -15.04 9.74
C PHE A 254 -2.58 -16.14 10.27
N ASP A 255 -3.82 -15.82 10.66
CA ASP A 255 -4.86 -16.82 10.94
C ASP A 255 -5.22 -17.63 9.71
N THR A 256 -5.00 -17.07 8.52
CA THR A 256 -5.13 -17.77 7.24
C THR A 256 -3.92 -17.49 6.36
N ILE A 257 -3.33 -18.53 5.80
CA ILE A 257 -2.26 -18.46 4.80
C ILE A 257 -2.79 -19.02 3.48
N TYR A 258 -2.66 -18.23 2.42
CA TYR A 258 -2.89 -18.71 1.06
C TYR A 258 -1.57 -19.18 0.45
N LEU A 259 -1.47 -20.46 0.10
CA LEU A 259 -0.32 -21.00 -0.62
C LEU A 259 -0.57 -20.92 -2.10
N ALA A 260 0.33 -20.26 -2.82
CA ALA A 260 0.28 -20.19 -4.27
C ALA A 260 1.63 -20.58 -4.88
N VAL A 261 1.58 -21.05 -6.11
CA VAL A 261 2.79 -21.44 -6.81
C VAL A 261 3.63 -20.20 -7.14
N GLY A 262 4.88 -20.25 -6.71
CA GLY A 262 5.86 -19.21 -6.90
C GLY A 262 6.85 -19.50 -8.02
N ASP A 263 6.84 -20.68 -8.63
CA ASP A 263 7.72 -21.01 -9.77
C ASP A 263 7.15 -22.17 -10.58
N GLY A 264 7.65 -22.42 -11.78
CA GLY A 264 7.14 -23.51 -12.60
C GLY A 264 7.98 -23.80 -13.85
N PRO A 265 7.72 -24.93 -14.53
CA PRO A 265 8.50 -25.35 -15.70
C PRO A 265 8.50 -24.32 -16.83
N SER A 266 7.43 -23.52 -16.96
CA SER A 266 7.26 -22.51 -18.00
C SER A 266 7.49 -21.09 -17.49
N GLY A 267 7.70 -20.91 -16.18
CA GLY A 267 7.88 -19.61 -15.54
C GLY A 267 6.67 -18.68 -15.66
N ASN A 268 5.46 -19.20 -15.87
CA ASN A 268 4.23 -18.42 -16.04
C ASN A 268 3.02 -19.00 -15.28
N GLU A 269 3.25 -19.97 -14.41
CA GLU A 269 2.20 -20.74 -13.71
C GLU A 269 1.52 -19.97 -12.56
N PHE A 270 1.53 -18.63 -12.54
CA PHE A 270 1.10 -17.84 -11.40
C PHE A 270 -0.38 -17.38 -11.40
N ALA A 271 -1.18 -17.87 -12.35
CA ALA A 271 -2.57 -17.46 -12.49
C ALA A 271 -3.40 -17.67 -11.21
N ASP A 272 -3.10 -18.74 -10.46
CA ASP A 272 -3.76 -19.04 -9.18
C ASP A 272 -3.39 -18.00 -8.09
N ALA A 273 -2.14 -17.52 -8.06
CA ALA A 273 -1.69 -16.47 -7.16
C ALA A 273 -2.36 -15.13 -7.47
N LEU A 274 -2.51 -14.81 -8.76
CA LEU A 274 -3.17 -13.58 -9.21
C LEU A 274 -4.63 -13.52 -8.73
N SER A 275 -5.44 -14.54 -9.01
CA SER A 275 -6.81 -14.61 -8.51
C SER A 275 -6.87 -14.69 -6.98
N GLY A 276 -5.92 -15.42 -6.38
CA GLY A 276 -5.79 -15.60 -4.94
C GLY A 276 -5.52 -14.32 -4.17
N ALA A 277 -4.74 -13.39 -4.74
CA ALA A 277 -4.40 -12.12 -4.09
C ALA A 277 -5.65 -11.28 -3.79
N ALA A 278 -6.65 -11.28 -4.68
CA ALA A 278 -7.92 -10.59 -4.45
C ALA A 278 -8.70 -11.21 -3.27
N LEU A 279 -8.67 -12.54 -3.13
CA LEU A 279 -9.28 -13.24 -2.00
C LEU A 279 -8.52 -12.94 -0.69
N ALA A 280 -7.20 -13.08 -0.71
CA ALA A 280 -6.33 -12.87 0.45
C ALA A 280 -6.45 -11.44 1.01
N ALA A 281 -6.62 -10.44 0.13
CA ALA A 281 -6.82 -9.05 0.51
C ALA A 281 -8.15 -8.77 1.25
N LYS A 282 -9.14 -9.68 1.21
CA LYS A 282 -10.39 -9.51 1.97
C LYS A 282 -10.14 -9.61 3.47
N THR A 283 -9.24 -10.49 3.89
CA THR A 283 -8.91 -10.78 5.29
C THR A 283 -7.54 -10.25 5.69
N SER A 284 -6.89 -9.46 4.82
CA SER A 284 -5.49 -9.03 4.98
C SER A 284 -4.53 -10.21 5.19
N SER A 285 -4.82 -11.36 4.59
CA SER A 285 -4.00 -12.57 4.73
C SER A 285 -2.83 -12.57 3.75
N PRO A 286 -1.69 -13.18 4.11
CA PRO A 286 -0.57 -13.33 3.20
C PRO A 286 -0.84 -14.37 2.10
N VAL A 287 -0.24 -14.14 0.94
CA VAL A 287 0.00 -15.19 -0.07
C VAL A 287 1.46 -15.61 0.03
N VAL A 288 1.68 -16.86 0.44
CA VAL A 288 3.00 -17.48 0.53
C VAL A 288 3.30 -18.17 -0.79
N LEU A 289 4.41 -17.78 -1.40
CA LEU A 289 4.90 -18.38 -2.65
C LEU A 289 5.74 -19.62 -2.35
N ALA A 290 5.47 -20.72 -3.05
CA ALA A 290 6.22 -21.97 -2.92
C ALA A 290 6.33 -22.72 -4.26
N TYR A 291 7.27 -23.67 -4.37
CA TYR A 291 7.31 -24.58 -5.53
C TYR A 291 7.80 -25.96 -5.12
N GLN A 292 6.89 -26.94 -5.09
CA GLN A 292 7.10 -28.33 -4.65
C GLN A 292 7.55 -28.52 -3.19
N ASN A 293 8.23 -27.53 -2.60
CA ASN A 293 8.67 -27.43 -1.21
C ASN A 293 8.67 -25.95 -0.79
N LEU A 294 8.75 -25.68 0.51
CA LEU A 294 9.02 -24.33 1.04
C LEU A 294 10.53 -24.08 1.12
N ALA A 295 10.92 -22.83 0.83
CA ALA A 295 12.27 -22.37 1.12
C ALA A 295 12.49 -22.33 2.65
N ALA A 296 13.72 -22.60 3.09
CA ALA A 296 14.05 -22.65 4.52
C ALA A 296 13.74 -21.33 5.24
N GLY A 297 14.06 -20.18 4.63
CA GLY A 297 13.74 -18.86 5.19
C GLY A 297 12.23 -18.62 5.33
N THR A 298 11.42 -19.12 4.39
CA THR A 298 9.95 -19.07 4.49
C THR A 298 9.45 -19.92 5.65
N LEU A 299 10.01 -21.12 5.82
CA LEU A 299 9.66 -22.02 6.92
C LEU A 299 9.95 -21.39 8.29
N ASP A 300 11.14 -20.81 8.47
CA ASP A 300 11.55 -20.14 9.69
C ASP A 300 10.66 -18.92 10.00
N PHE A 301 10.36 -18.12 8.98
CA PHE A 301 9.45 -16.98 9.11
C PHE A 301 8.06 -17.41 9.54
N LEU A 302 7.47 -18.41 8.87
CA LEU A 302 6.12 -18.89 9.20
C LEU A 302 6.07 -19.50 10.59
N LYS A 303 7.12 -20.19 11.03
CA LYS A 303 7.18 -20.76 12.39
C LYS A 303 7.07 -19.70 13.48
N ALA A 304 7.58 -18.49 13.23
CA ALA A 304 7.53 -17.38 14.18
C ALA A 304 6.20 -16.61 14.16
N ASN A 305 5.42 -16.71 13.07
CA ASN A 305 4.25 -15.86 12.83
C ASN A 305 2.93 -16.62 12.69
N THR A 306 2.94 -17.96 12.81
CA THR A 306 1.73 -18.79 12.75
C THR A 306 1.37 -19.35 14.12
N SER A 307 0.09 -19.70 14.30
CA SER A 307 -0.45 -20.29 15.52
C SER A 307 -1.07 -21.66 15.24
N LEU A 308 -1.38 -22.43 16.28
CA LEU A 308 -2.06 -23.72 16.15
C LEU A 308 -3.38 -23.60 15.36
N ALA A 309 -4.01 -22.43 15.42
CA ALA A 309 -5.26 -22.11 14.74
C ALA A 309 -5.08 -21.65 13.29
N THR A 310 -3.85 -21.39 12.82
CA THR A 310 -3.58 -20.94 11.44
C THR A 310 -4.12 -21.96 10.43
N GLU A 311 -4.98 -21.47 9.54
CA GLU A 311 -5.49 -22.23 8.40
C GLU A 311 -4.58 -22.06 7.20
N VAL A 312 -4.31 -23.15 6.50
CA VAL A 312 -3.53 -23.15 5.27
C VAL A 312 -4.47 -23.51 4.12
N ILE A 313 -4.59 -22.62 3.15
CA ILE A 313 -5.42 -22.80 1.97
C ILE A 313 -4.52 -22.88 0.74
N SER A 314 -4.46 -24.04 0.09
CA SER A 314 -3.72 -24.21 -1.16
C SER A 314 -4.52 -23.71 -2.35
N LEU A 315 -3.91 -22.88 -3.17
CA LEU A 315 -4.45 -22.43 -4.45
C LEU A 315 -3.85 -23.29 -5.56
N GLY A 316 -4.72 -23.84 -6.41
CA GLY A 316 -4.32 -24.72 -7.52
C GLY A 316 -4.35 -26.20 -7.17
N GLY A 317 -4.27 -27.04 -8.21
CA GLY A 317 -4.35 -28.49 -8.08
C GLY A 317 -3.11 -29.13 -7.42
N GLU A 318 -3.24 -30.40 -7.02
CA GLU A 318 -2.18 -31.17 -6.34
C GLU A 318 -0.85 -31.22 -7.12
N ALA A 319 -0.92 -31.23 -8.45
CA ALA A 319 0.28 -31.25 -9.30
C ALA A 319 1.07 -29.94 -9.29
N VAL A 320 0.41 -28.81 -9.01
CA VAL A 320 0.99 -27.46 -9.01
C VAL A 320 1.42 -27.06 -7.60
N MET A 321 0.57 -27.35 -6.62
CA MET A 321 0.84 -27.10 -5.20
C MET A 321 0.58 -28.38 -4.41
N PRO A 322 1.56 -29.27 -4.24
CA PRO A 322 1.36 -30.54 -3.53
C PRO A 322 0.90 -30.33 -2.09
N SER A 323 0.01 -31.19 -1.61
CA SER A 323 -0.48 -31.16 -0.22
C SER A 323 0.67 -31.29 0.78
N SER A 324 1.76 -31.98 0.42
CA SER A 324 2.99 -32.04 1.23
C SER A 324 3.59 -30.67 1.58
N VAL A 325 3.43 -29.65 0.73
CA VAL A 325 3.88 -28.28 1.01
C VAL A 325 3.00 -27.65 2.08
N ALA A 326 1.68 -27.75 1.94
CA ALA A 326 0.74 -27.25 2.95
C ALA A 326 0.92 -27.97 4.30
N ASN A 327 1.13 -29.28 4.25
CA ASN A 327 1.37 -30.10 5.44
C ASN A 327 2.70 -29.74 6.12
N SER A 328 3.70 -29.25 5.38
CA SER A 328 4.94 -28.76 5.98
C SER A 328 4.75 -27.49 6.82
N ILE A 329 3.74 -26.66 6.50
CA ILE A 329 3.35 -25.50 7.32
C ILE A 329 2.57 -25.95 8.55
N THR A 330 1.56 -26.81 8.38
CA THR A 330 0.77 -27.29 9.52
C THR A 330 1.62 -28.08 10.52
N ALA A 331 2.70 -28.73 10.05
CA ALA A 331 3.68 -29.42 10.88
C ALA A 331 4.64 -28.49 11.64
N LEU A 332 4.67 -27.17 11.35
CA LEU A 332 5.53 -26.22 12.06
C LEU A 332 5.19 -26.10 13.54
N ILE A 333 3.91 -26.32 13.87
CA ILE A 333 3.37 -26.16 15.21
C ILE A 333 3.01 -27.54 15.74
N PRO A 334 3.91 -28.17 16.51
CA PRO A 334 3.76 -29.56 16.89
C PRO A 334 2.52 -29.74 17.78
N VAL A 335 1.74 -30.77 17.46
CA VAL A 335 0.57 -31.19 18.23
C VAL A 335 0.97 -32.38 19.10
N ALA A 336 0.88 -32.22 20.42
CA ALA A 336 1.21 -33.26 21.39
C ALA A 336 0.11 -34.33 21.49
N ALA A 337 -1.16 -33.94 21.33
CA ALA A 337 -2.29 -34.87 21.28
C ALA A 337 -3.37 -34.38 20.30
N ARG A 338 -3.95 -35.32 19.54
CA ARG A 338 -5.05 -35.04 18.62
C ARG A 338 -6.15 -36.07 18.77
N TYR A 339 -7.40 -35.60 18.82
CA TYR A 339 -8.59 -36.40 19.03
C TYR A 339 -9.52 -36.29 17.81
N ASP A 340 -9.40 -37.24 16.88
CA ASP A 340 -10.12 -37.28 15.59
C ASP A 340 -11.33 -38.25 15.59
N SER A 341 -11.69 -38.80 16.75
CA SER A 341 -12.88 -39.64 16.90
C SER A 341 -13.63 -39.33 18.19
N SER A 342 -14.94 -39.47 18.18
CA SER A 342 -15.77 -39.41 19.39
C SER A 342 -15.25 -40.36 20.47
N GLY A 343 -15.31 -39.94 21.73
CA GLY A 343 -14.83 -40.72 22.86
C GLY A 343 -14.53 -39.88 24.10
N VAL A 344 -14.15 -40.57 25.17
CA VAL A 344 -13.67 -39.94 26.41
C VAL A 344 -12.16 -40.10 26.48
N TYR A 345 -11.45 -39.00 26.67
CA TYR A 345 -9.98 -38.94 26.69
C TYR A 345 -9.49 -38.30 27.99
N GLY A 346 -8.31 -38.73 28.43
CA GLY A 346 -7.76 -38.41 29.74
C GLY A 346 -8.20 -39.40 30.83
N PRO A 347 -7.61 -39.35 32.03
CA PRO A 347 -7.80 -40.36 33.05
C PRO A 347 -9.18 -40.24 33.73
N ALA A 348 -9.70 -41.35 34.24
CA ALA A 348 -10.94 -41.36 35.03
C ALA A 348 -10.77 -40.67 36.39
N GLU A 349 -9.58 -40.77 36.98
CA GLU A 349 -9.19 -40.17 38.26
C GLU A 349 -7.78 -39.59 38.18
N GLY A 350 -7.48 -38.58 39.00
CA GLY A 350 -6.20 -37.87 38.96
C GLY A 350 -6.17 -36.79 37.87
N THR A 351 -4.98 -36.34 37.48
CA THR A 351 -4.79 -35.36 36.39
C THR A 351 -3.58 -35.75 35.55
N GLU A 352 -3.74 -35.74 34.23
CA GLU A 352 -2.67 -35.94 33.26
C GLU A 352 -2.15 -34.58 32.76
N THR A 353 -0.85 -34.45 32.54
CA THR A 353 -0.25 -33.25 31.92
C THR A 353 0.17 -33.55 30.49
N ILE A 354 -0.33 -32.78 29.53
CA ILE A 354 0.09 -32.81 28.12
C ILE A 354 1.06 -31.64 27.89
N ASN A 355 2.33 -31.96 27.64
CA ASN A 355 3.39 -30.98 27.36
C ASN A 355 3.36 -30.56 25.89
N GLY A 356 2.44 -29.66 25.54
CA GLY A 356 2.33 -29.09 24.20
C GLY A 356 0.88 -28.85 23.78
N ASN A 357 0.67 -28.66 22.49
CA ASN A 357 -0.62 -28.29 21.92
C ASN A 357 -1.56 -29.49 21.76
N VAL A 358 -2.86 -29.26 21.88
CA VAL A 358 -3.90 -30.27 21.73
C VAL A 358 -4.90 -29.85 20.65
N VAL A 359 -5.33 -30.80 19.82
CA VAL A 359 -6.39 -30.57 18.83
C VAL A 359 -7.54 -31.54 19.05
N ILE A 360 -8.76 -31.03 19.15
CA ILE A 360 -10.01 -31.82 19.10
C ILE A 360 -10.64 -31.55 17.73
N ALA A 361 -10.90 -32.59 16.96
CA ALA A 361 -11.36 -32.47 15.57
C ALA A 361 -12.51 -33.41 15.22
N ALA A 362 -13.22 -33.92 16.22
CA ALA A 362 -14.39 -34.77 16.04
C ALA A 362 -15.52 -34.37 16.99
N ASP A 363 -16.76 -34.58 16.52
CA ASP A 363 -17.96 -34.54 17.34
C ASP A 363 -17.92 -35.59 18.45
N GLY A 364 -18.55 -35.28 19.59
CA GLY A 364 -18.78 -36.19 20.70
C GLY A 364 -17.50 -36.54 21.45
N VAL A 365 -16.53 -35.60 21.49
CA VAL A 365 -15.30 -35.74 22.27
C VAL A 365 -15.51 -35.18 23.67
N THR A 366 -15.17 -35.96 24.68
CA THR A 366 -15.04 -35.51 26.06
C THR A 366 -13.57 -35.58 26.44
N LEU A 367 -12.94 -34.44 26.72
CA LEU A 367 -11.61 -34.39 27.32
C LEU A 367 -11.77 -34.16 28.82
N GLN A 368 -11.13 -34.98 29.64
CA GLN A 368 -11.30 -34.90 31.09
C GLN A 368 -10.01 -35.05 31.88
N ASN A 369 -9.91 -34.32 32.99
CA ASN A 369 -8.81 -34.43 33.95
C ASN A 369 -7.43 -34.21 33.32
N VAL A 370 -7.30 -33.16 32.50
CA VAL A 370 -6.06 -32.85 31.78
C VAL A 370 -5.60 -31.43 32.07
N THR A 371 -4.29 -31.25 32.26
CA THR A 371 -3.61 -29.95 32.15
C THR A 371 -2.85 -29.91 30.83
N ILE A 372 -3.15 -28.92 30.00
CA ILE A 372 -2.50 -28.66 28.71
C ILE A 372 -1.54 -27.48 28.91
N GLU A 373 -0.23 -27.72 28.75
CA GLU A 373 0.79 -26.68 28.88
C GLU A 373 0.83 -25.72 27.66
N GLY A 374 0.32 -26.17 26.50
CA GLY A 374 0.21 -25.35 25.28
C GLY A 374 -1.22 -24.88 24.98
N ASP A 375 -1.50 -24.70 23.69
CA ASP A 375 -2.79 -24.28 23.16
C ASP A 375 -3.76 -25.46 22.97
N LEU A 376 -5.06 -25.17 22.98
CA LEU A 376 -6.13 -26.12 22.65
C LEU A 376 -6.93 -25.61 21.45
N LEU A 377 -6.96 -26.37 20.35
CA LEU A 377 -7.80 -26.07 19.19
C LEU A 377 -9.01 -27.01 19.13
N LEU A 378 -10.22 -26.46 19.15
CA LEU A 378 -11.45 -27.14 18.75
C LEU A 378 -11.67 -26.87 17.25
N ALA A 379 -11.22 -27.80 16.41
CA ALA A 379 -11.08 -27.60 14.98
C ALA A 379 -12.44 -27.58 14.24
N LYS A 380 -12.45 -26.94 13.07
CA LYS A 380 -13.60 -26.87 12.14
C LYS A 380 -14.23 -28.23 11.82
N ALA A 381 -13.43 -29.31 11.82
CA ALA A 381 -13.89 -30.68 11.55
C ALA A 381 -14.94 -31.20 12.56
N ILE A 382 -15.08 -30.57 13.74
CA ILE A 382 -16.20 -30.83 14.67
C ILE A 382 -17.55 -30.50 14.01
N GLY A 383 -17.59 -29.55 13.07
CA GLY A 383 -18.80 -29.09 12.41
C GLY A 383 -19.79 -28.51 13.42
N LEU A 384 -21.06 -28.93 13.34
CA LEU A 384 -22.10 -28.55 14.32
C LEU A 384 -22.13 -29.46 15.56
N GLY A 385 -21.11 -30.30 15.75
CA GLY A 385 -21.01 -31.28 16.83
C GLY A 385 -20.79 -30.67 18.21
N THR A 386 -20.50 -31.53 19.18
CA THR A 386 -20.37 -31.24 20.61
C THR A 386 -19.01 -31.65 21.16
N VAL A 387 -18.51 -30.88 22.14
CA VAL A 387 -17.29 -31.17 22.90
C VAL A 387 -17.52 -30.87 24.38
N ASN A 388 -17.09 -31.79 25.25
CA ASN A 388 -17.12 -31.60 26.69
C ASN A 388 -15.69 -31.49 27.24
N LEU A 389 -15.41 -30.42 27.97
CA LEU A 389 -14.16 -30.18 28.67
C LEU A 389 -14.43 -30.27 30.17
N ASN A 390 -14.00 -31.37 30.80
CA ASN A 390 -14.33 -31.70 32.19
C ASN A 390 -13.08 -31.70 33.07
N ASN A 391 -12.94 -30.75 33.99
CA ASN A 391 -11.73 -30.60 34.81
C ASN A 391 -10.47 -30.49 33.93
N VAL A 392 -10.52 -29.56 32.97
CA VAL A 392 -9.44 -29.29 32.01
C VAL A 392 -8.84 -27.92 32.31
N THR A 393 -7.51 -27.86 32.41
CA THR A 393 -6.76 -26.61 32.50
C THR A 393 -5.98 -26.39 31.21
N VAL A 394 -6.07 -25.20 30.60
CA VAL A 394 -5.28 -24.81 29.43
C VAL A 394 -4.44 -23.60 29.81
N LYS A 395 -3.11 -23.71 29.68
CA LYS A 395 -2.18 -22.63 29.98
C LYS A 395 -2.01 -21.64 28.83
N GLY A 396 -2.12 -22.12 27.59
CA GLY A 396 -2.16 -21.30 26.39
C GLY A 396 -3.57 -20.83 26.04
N THR A 397 -3.79 -20.60 24.75
CA THR A 397 -5.06 -20.15 24.19
C THR A 397 -5.93 -21.35 23.84
N THR A 398 -7.24 -21.25 24.14
CA THR A 398 -8.23 -22.16 23.59
C THR A 398 -8.94 -21.52 22.41
N THR A 399 -8.76 -22.05 21.19
CA THR A 399 -9.43 -21.55 20.00
C THR A 399 -10.57 -22.47 19.58
N VAL A 400 -11.75 -21.92 19.35
CA VAL A 400 -12.97 -22.63 18.95
C VAL A 400 -13.32 -22.26 17.51
N LYS A 401 -13.10 -23.21 16.59
CA LYS A 401 -13.43 -23.11 15.16
C LYS A 401 -14.59 -23.98 14.71
N GLY A 402 -15.07 -24.89 15.57
CA GLY A 402 -16.21 -25.76 15.31
C GLY A 402 -17.08 -25.95 16.56
N GLY A 403 -18.36 -26.19 16.34
CA GLY A 403 -19.38 -26.42 17.36
C GLY A 403 -20.74 -25.81 16.99
N GLY A 404 -21.84 -26.54 17.24
CA GLY A 404 -23.20 -26.03 17.06
C GLY A 404 -23.76 -25.19 18.22
N THR A 405 -25.08 -24.98 18.22
CA THR A 405 -25.78 -24.13 19.22
C THR A 405 -25.89 -24.72 20.62
N ASP A 406 -25.46 -25.96 20.84
CA ASP A 406 -25.43 -26.66 22.14
C ASP A 406 -24.17 -27.51 22.27
N SER A 407 -23.02 -26.93 21.93
CA SER A 407 -21.84 -27.72 21.57
C SER A 407 -20.74 -27.77 22.61
N ILE A 408 -20.27 -26.63 23.12
CA ILE A 408 -19.04 -26.59 23.91
C ILE A 408 -19.39 -26.43 25.38
N ILE A 409 -19.25 -27.51 26.14
CA ILE A 409 -19.55 -27.54 27.58
C ILE A 409 -18.24 -27.57 28.36
N MET A 410 -18.06 -26.61 29.25
CA MET A 410 -16.84 -26.38 30.03
C MET A 410 -17.16 -26.50 31.53
N TYR A 411 -16.96 -27.70 32.08
CA TYR A 411 -17.20 -28.01 33.49
C TYR A 411 -15.88 -28.06 34.26
N ASN A 412 -15.72 -27.20 35.28
CA ASN A 412 -14.46 -27.02 36.01
C ASN A 412 -13.26 -26.73 35.09
N PHE A 413 -13.49 -25.93 34.04
CA PHE A 413 -12.46 -25.54 33.08
C PHE A 413 -11.67 -24.33 33.59
N ASN A 414 -10.35 -24.34 33.44
CA ASN A 414 -9.50 -23.21 33.79
C ASN A 414 -8.69 -22.78 32.55
N GLY A 415 -8.97 -21.60 32.01
CA GLY A 415 -8.28 -21.07 30.84
C GLY A 415 -8.00 -19.58 30.98
N GLN A 416 -6.90 -19.12 30.38
CA GLN A 416 -6.60 -17.69 30.30
C GLN A 416 -7.47 -17.04 29.21
N THR A 417 -7.28 -17.48 27.96
CA THR A 417 -7.95 -16.88 26.79
C THR A 417 -8.72 -17.94 26.02
N VAL A 418 -9.97 -17.62 25.68
CA VAL A 418 -10.81 -18.40 24.77
C VAL A 418 -11.16 -17.53 23.57
N VAL A 419 -10.74 -17.94 22.38
CA VAL A 419 -11.08 -17.27 21.12
C VAL A 419 -12.12 -18.10 20.39
N VAL A 420 -13.23 -17.48 20.00
CA VAL A 420 -14.30 -18.11 19.22
C VAL A 420 -14.31 -17.51 17.83
N ASP A 421 -13.89 -18.29 16.85
CA ASP A 421 -13.74 -17.89 15.46
C ASP A 421 -14.25 -19.00 14.54
N VAL A 422 -15.55 -18.96 14.26
CA VAL A 422 -16.27 -19.96 13.48
C VAL A 422 -16.45 -19.45 12.04
N PRO A 423 -15.59 -19.87 11.09
CA PRO A 423 -15.50 -19.28 9.76
C PRO A 423 -16.71 -19.53 8.86
N ASP A 424 -17.53 -20.54 9.16
CA ASP A 424 -18.74 -20.87 8.38
C ASP A 424 -19.97 -20.04 8.80
N GLY A 425 -19.81 -19.11 9.74
CA GLY A 425 -20.84 -18.16 10.15
C GLY A 425 -22.02 -18.77 10.93
N HIS A 426 -21.93 -20.03 11.35
CA HIS A 426 -22.91 -20.62 12.24
C HIS A 426 -22.68 -20.18 13.69
N SER A 427 -23.75 -20.15 14.49
CA SER A 427 -23.66 -19.80 15.90
C SER A 427 -23.17 -20.99 16.73
N VAL A 428 -22.16 -20.75 17.57
CA VAL A 428 -21.64 -21.70 18.55
C VAL A 428 -22.08 -21.29 19.95
N ARG A 429 -22.31 -22.28 20.83
CA ARG A 429 -22.61 -22.05 22.25
C ARG A 429 -21.51 -22.60 23.14
N LEU A 430 -20.99 -21.74 24.01
CA LEU A 430 -20.08 -22.11 25.09
C LEU A 430 -20.83 -22.05 26.43
N VAL A 431 -20.64 -23.06 27.27
CA VAL A 431 -21.28 -23.15 28.59
C VAL A 431 -20.24 -23.32 29.68
N ALA A 432 -20.11 -22.32 30.56
CA ALA A 432 -19.29 -22.41 31.76
C ALA A 432 -20.12 -22.92 32.96
N SER A 433 -19.64 -23.95 33.64
CA SER A 433 -20.29 -24.53 34.82
C SER A 433 -19.31 -25.08 35.87
N GLY A 434 -19.78 -25.27 37.11
CA GLY A 434 -18.92 -25.72 38.20
C GLY A 434 -17.89 -24.66 38.59
N SER A 435 -16.64 -25.04 38.82
CA SER A 435 -15.56 -24.12 39.19
C SER A 435 -14.90 -23.43 37.98
N THR A 436 -15.57 -23.41 36.81
CA THR A 436 -15.00 -22.85 35.58
C THR A 436 -14.60 -21.39 35.75
N THR A 437 -13.43 -21.03 35.21
CA THR A 437 -12.88 -19.67 35.19
C THR A 437 -12.17 -19.45 33.86
N ILE A 438 -12.59 -18.43 33.12
CA ILE A 438 -12.03 -17.99 31.85
C ILE A 438 -11.82 -16.49 31.96
N ALA A 439 -10.54 -16.06 31.92
CA ALA A 439 -10.22 -14.65 32.12
C ALA A 439 -10.71 -13.79 30.94
N ASP A 440 -10.37 -14.19 29.72
CA ASP A 440 -10.66 -13.41 28.52
C ASP A 440 -11.36 -14.27 27.46
N VAL A 441 -12.46 -13.77 26.91
CA VAL A 441 -13.20 -14.37 25.80
C VAL A 441 -13.28 -13.38 24.65
N VAL A 442 -12.83 -13.80 23.47
CA VAL A 442 -12.92 -13.01 22.24
C VAL A 442 -13.87 -13.71 21.27
N LEU A 443 -14.97 -13.05 20.89
CA LEU A 443 -16.01 -13.62 20.03
C LEU A 443 -15.89 -13.11 18.58
N ASN A 444 -14.79 -13.46 17.89
CA ASN A 444 -14.55 -13.10 16.47
C ASN A 444 -15.73 -13.48 15.57
N SER A 445 -16.31 -14.66 15.79
CA SER A 445 -17.63 -15.01 15.30
C SER A 445 -18.67 -14.82 16.41
N GLY A 446 -19.83 -14.26 16.08
CA GLY A 446 -20.97 -14.21 16.99
C GLY A 446 -21.30 -15.58 17.61
N GLY A 447 -22.01 -15.60 18.72
CA GLY A 447 -22.20 -16.83 19.48
C GLY A 447 -23.03 -16.65 20.74
N LYS A 448 -23.17 -17.75 21.49
CA LYS A 448 -23.92 -17.76 22.74
C LYS A 448 -23.01 -18.15 23.90
N LEU A 449 -22.91 -17.28 24.90
CA LEU A 449 -22.24 -17.58 26.16
C LEU A 449 -23.29 -17.88 27.23
N GLY A 450 -23.14 -19.03 27.90
CA GLY A 450 -24.01 -19.48 28.95
C GLY A 450 -23.25 -19.80 30.23
N GLU A 451 -23.74 -19.31 31.36
CA GLU A 451 -23.26 -19.67 32.68
C GLU A 451 -24.35 -20.42 33.42
N SER A 452 -23.98 -21.57 34.00
CA SER A 452 -24.94 -22.44 34.66
C SER A 452 -24.30 -23.13 35.85
N GLU A 453 -24.94 -23.05 37.01
CA GLU A 453 -24.46 -23.70 38.24
C GLU A 453 -22.98 -23.37 38.55
N LEU A 454 -22.59 -22.10 38.34
CA LEU A 454 -21.23 -21.64 38.58
C LEU A 454 -20.93 -21.50 40.07
N THR A 455 -19.72 -21.94 40.39
CA THR A 455 -19.03 -21.72 41.67
C THR A 455 -17.68 -21.02 41.46
N GLY A 456 -17.15 -21.03 40.24
CA GLY A 456 -16.01 -20.23 39.80
C GLY A 456 -16.46 -18.89 39.21
N SER A 457 -15.54 -18.15 38.60
CA SER A 457 -15.80 -16.81 38.04
C SER A 457 -16.45 -16.82 36.64
N GLY A 458 -16.60 -17.99 36.00
CA GLY A 458 -17.24 -18.06 34.68
C GLY A 458 -16.44 -17.33 33.61
N PHE A 459 -17.13 -16.52 32.80
CA PHE A 459 -16.53 -15.65 31.79
C PHE A 459 -16.29 -14.25 32.38
N VAL A 460 -15.03 -13.89 32.63
CA VAL A 460 -14.70 -12.64 33.34
C VAL A 460 -14.77 -11.42 32.43
N ASN A 461 -13.99 -11.43 31.34
CA ASN A 461 -13.99 -10.39 30.31
C ASN A 461 -14.49 -10.97 28.98
N VAL A 462 -15.53 -10.36 28.41
CA VAL A 462 -16.06 -10.76 27.10
C VAL A 462 -15.92 -9.60 26.11
N ALA A 463 -15.04 -9.75 25.12
CA ALA A 463 -14.83 -8.78 24.04
C ALA A 463 -15.64 -9.15 22.79
N ILE A 464 -16.38 -8.17 22.25
CA ILE A 464 -17.32 -8.36 21.12
C ILE A 464 -16.90 -7.47 19.94
N PRO A 465 -16.46 -8.06 18.81
CA PRO A 465 -15.96 -7.34 17.64
C PRO A 465 -17.07 -6.90 16.67
N ALA A 466 -16.68 -6.20 15.59
CA ALA A 466 -17.60 -5.51 14.68
C ALA A 466 -18.57 -6.48 13.99
N GLY A 467 -19.85 -6.09 13.98
CA GLY A 467 -20.93 -6.87 13.35
C GLY A 467 -21.28 -8.20 14.02
N ALA A 468 -20.61 -8.59 15.12
CA ALA A 468 -20.89 -9.85 15.80
C ALA A 468 -22.26 -9.82 16.48
N GLU A 469 -22.99 -10.94 16.40
CA GLU A 469 -24.25 -11.16 17.12
C GLU A 469 -24.02 -12.11 18.30
N VAL A 470 -24.20 -11.60 19.53
CA VAL A 470 -23.87 -12.32 20.76
C VAL A 470 -25.08 -12.43 21.67
N THR A 471 -25.35 -13.63 22.18
CA THR A 471 -26.36 -13.87 23.21
C THR A 471 -25.71 -14.30 24.52
N LEU A 472 -26.05 -13.61 25.59
CA LEU A 472 -25.57 -13.85 26.95
C LEU A 472 -26.67 -14.45 27.82
N VAL A 473 -26.33 -15.48 28.59
CA VAL A 473 -27.23 -16.16 29.54
C VAL A 473 -26.43 -16.42 30.82
N GLY A 474 -26.56 -15.61 31.86
CA GLY A 474 -25.68 -15.74 33.03
C GLY A 474 -25.40 -14.43 33.77
N ASP A 475 -24.46 -14.48 34.70
CA ASP A 475 -24.07 -13.36 35.55
C ASP A 475 -22.62 -12.95 35.25
N PHE A 476 -22.47 -12.00 34.33
CA PHE A 476 -21.18 -11.58 33.79
C PHE A 476 -20.59 -10.41 34.58
N ASP A 477 -19.27 -10.45 34.80
CA ASP A 477 -18.56 -9.35 35.44
C ASP A 477 -18.36 -8.17 34.47
N THR A 478 -17.64 -8.37 33.37
CA THR A 478 -17.38 -7.31 32.38
C THR A 478 -17.66 -7.77 30.96
N VAL A 479 -18.43 -6.97 30.23
CA VAL A 479 -18.69 -7.13 28.80
C VAL A 479 -18.23 -5.88 28.08
N GLU A 480 -17.32 -6.03 27.12
CA GLU A 480 -16.75 -4.98 26.30
C GLU A 480 -17.28 -5.12 24.86
N VAL A 481 -17.97 -4.09 24.38
CA VAL A 481 -18.44 -4.01 23.00
C VAL A 481 -17.54 -3.04 22.26
N GLU A 482 -16.63 -3.57 21.44
CA GLU A 482 -15.62 -2.81 20.70
C GLU A 482 -16.03 -2.61 19.23
N GLY A 483 -16.88 -3.50 18.73
CA GLY A 483 -17.25 -3.58 17.33
C GLY A 483 -18.37 -2.65 16.87
N SER A 484 -18.14 -1.90 15.77
CA SER A 484 -19.23 -1.17 15.11
C SER A 484 -20.35 -2.11 14.66
N GLY A 485 -21.61 -1.75 14.92
CA GLY A 485 -22.78 -2.54 14.55
C GLY A 485 -22.94 -3.87 15.28
N ALA A 486 -22.15 -4.13 16.34
CA ALA A 486 -22.30 -5.32 17.16
C ALA A 486 -23.70 -5.40 17.79
N LYS A 487 -24.25 -6.61 17.89
CA LYS A 487 -25.56 -6.86 18.50
C LYS A 487 -25.41 -7.77 19.70
N VAL A 488 -25.82 -7.30 20.88
CA VAL A 488 -25.67 -8.02 22.14
C VAL A 488 -27.03 -8.21 22.77
N THR A 489 -27.42 -9.45 23.04
CA THR A 489 -28.65 -9.76 23.78
C THR A 489 -28.31 -10.37 25.12
N LEU A 490 -28.66 -9.70 26.21
CA LEU A 490 -28.69 -10.32 27.54
C LEU A 490 -30.07 -10.93 27.73
N SER A 491 -30.15 -12.26 27.63
CA SER A 491 -31.44 -12.97 27.66
C SER A 491 -31.89 -13.33 29.08
N GLN A 492 -30.94 -13.62 29.98
CA GLN A 492 -31.18 -13.94 31.39
C GLN A 492 -29.93 -13.55 32.21
N GLY A 493 -30.15 -13.22 33.49
CA GLY A 493 -29.10 -12.90 34.46
C GLY A 493 -28.69 -11.42 34.47
N SER A 494 -27.43 -11.14 34.75
CA SER A 494 -26.94 -9.78 34.98
C SER A 494 -25.57 -9.51 34.36
N ILE A 495 -25.28 -8.23 34.09
CA ILE A 495 -23.94 -7.75 33.76
C ILE A 495 -23.55 -6.70 34.80
N LYS A 496 -22.41 -6.85 35.45
CA LYS A 496 -21.93 -5.86 36.42
C LYS A 496 -21.42 -4.60 35.72
N THR A 497 -20.57 -4.75 34.70
CA THR A 497 -20.09 -3.63 33.88
C THR A 497 -20.23 -3.95 32.41
N LEU A 498 -21.01 -3.14 31.69
CA LEU A 498 -21.16 -3.19 30.25
C LEU A 498 -20.56 -1.92 29.65
N ASN A 499 -19.51 -2.07 28.86
CA ASN A 499 -18.85 -0.99 28.15
C ASN A 499 -19.18 -1.07 26.66
N ILE A 500 -19.57 0.05 26.07
CA ILE A 500 -19.70 0.23 24.63
C ILE A 500 -18.63 1.25 24.24
N ASP A 501 -17.54 0.76 23.67
CA ASP A 501 -16.35 1.55 23.37
C ASP A 501 -16.64 2.62 22.30
N SER A 502 -15.77 3.62 22.22
CA SER A 502 -15.73 4.62 21.15
C SER A 502 -15.78 4.06 19.73
N THR A 503 -15.18 2.88 19.50
CA THR A 503 -15.15 2.20 18.19
C THR A 503 -16.44 1.48 17.82
N ALA A 504 -17.35 1.26 18.78
CA ALA A 504 -18.55 0.43 18.61
C ALA A 504 -19.76 1.17 18.03
N ALA A 505 -19.54 2.05 17.05
CA ALA A 505 -20.60 2.89 16.48
C ALA A 505 -21.78 2.03 15.97
N ASN A 506 -23.01 2.45 16.30
CA ASN A 506 -24.27 1.76 15.99
C ASN A 506 -24.42 0.38 16.65
N ALA A 507 -23.70 0.10 17.73
CA ALA A 507 -23.95 -1.10 18.52
C ALA A 507 -25.39 -1.10 19.07
N ALA A 508 -25.99 -2.30 19.10
CA ALA A 508 -27.34 -2.53 19.60
C ALA A 508 -27.30 -3.54 20.76
N VAL A 509 -27.80 -3.13 21.92
CA VAL A 509 -27.89 -3.98 23.11
C VAL A 509 -29.36 -4.19 23.47
N ASP A 510 -29.81 -5.44 23.51
CA ASP A 510 -31.14 -5.82 23.95
C ASP A 510 -31.10 -6.48 25.33
N LEU A 511 -31.82 -5.91 26.29
CA LEU A 511 -31.91 -6.41 27.66
C LEU A 511 -33.29 -7.04 27.87
N ALA A 512 -33.34 -8.37 27.94
CA ALA A 512 -34.59 -9.10 28.11
C ALA A 512 -35.25 -8.82 29.49
N GLU A 513 -36.55 -9.13 29.60
CA GLU A 513 -37.30 -8.98 30.84
C GLU A 513 -36.67 -9.78 31.99
N GLY A 514 -36.48 -9.14 33.14
CA GLY A 514 -35.87 -9.76 34.32
C GLY A 514 -34.33 -9.70 34.37
N THR A 515 -33.67 -9.14 33.35
CA THR A 515 -32.22 -8.93 33.34
C THR A 515 -31.80 -7.61 33.98
N SER A 516 -30.53 -7.48 34.34
CA SER A 516 -30.01 -6.23 34.91
C SER A 516 -28.58 -5.89 34.49
N VAL A 517 -28.30 -4.61 34.31
CA VAL A 517 -26.96 -4.05 34.13
C VAL A 517 -26.66 -3.11 35.29
N THR A 518 -25.56 -3.34 36.02
CA THR A 518 -25.21 -2.49 37.17
C THR A 518 -24.59 -1.17 36.71
N THR A 519 -23.59 -1.21 35.84
CA THR A 519 -22.98 -0.02 35.24
C THR A 519 -22.93 -0.19 33.73
N LEU A 520 -23.55 0.74 33.01
CA LEU A 520 -23.48 0.87 31.57
C LEU A 520 -22.62 2.09 31.22
N ASN A 521 -21.54 1.91 30.48
CA ASN A 521 -20.71 2.97 29.93
C ASN A 521 -20.88 3.02 28.41
N VAL A 522 -21.19 4.18 27.85
CA VAL A 522 -21.42 4.34 26.41
C VAL A 522 -20.61 5.50 25.85
N SER A 523 -19.64 5.19 24.99
CA SER A 523 -18.65 6.14 24.47
C SER A 523 -18.81 6.44 22.98
N THR A 524 -19.87 5.90 22.34
CA THR A 524 -20.21 6.15 20.94
C THR A 524 -21.73 6.10 20.71
N SER A 525 -22.21 6.40 19.50
CA SER A 525 -23.63 6.27 19.18
C SER A 525 -24.07 4.81 19.27
N ALA A 526 -25.05 4.49 20.11
CA ALA A 526 -25.52 3.12 20.33
C ALA A 526 -26.98 3.11 20.81
N SER A 527 -27.63 1.96 20.70
CA SER A 527 -29.00 1.74 21.19
C SER A 527 -29.05 0.66 22.25
N VAL A 528 -29.71 0.94 23.38
CA VAL A 528 -30.01 -0.03 24.44
C VAL A 528 -31.52 -0.15 24.57
N SER A 529 -32.06 -1.34 24.31
CA SER A 529 -33.50 -1.63 24.22
C SER A 529 -33.93 -2.75 25.15
N GLY A 530 -35.24 -2.98 25.24
CA GLY A 530 -35.81 -4.12 25.96
C GLY A 530 -36.38 -3.79 27.33
N LYS A 531 -36.70 -4.82 28.12
CA LYS A 531 -37.40 -4.69 29.43
C LYS A 531 -36.50 -4.90 30.65
N GLY A 532 -35.20 -5.14 30.46
CA GLY A 532 -34.22 -5.24 31.54
C GLY A 532 -34.05 -3.94 32.32
N THR A 533 -33.31 -3.98 33.41
CA THR A 533 -33.07 -2.81 34.27
C THR A 533 -31.63 -2.33 34.18
N ILE A 534 -31.41 -1.01 34.29
CA ILE A 534 -30.08 -0.41 34.34
C ILE A 534 -29.97 0.39 35.64
N ASN A 535 -28.94 0.13 36.45
CA ASN A 535 -28.72 0.88 37.68
C ASN A 535 -28.06 2.23 37.36
N THR A 536 -26.82 2.23 36.87
CA THR A 536 -26.10 3.44 36.47
C THR A 536 -25.82 3.42 34.97
N ALA A 537 -26.13 4.51 34.27
CA ALA A 537 -25.72 4.74 32.88
C ALA A 537 -24.82 5.99 32.80
N ASN A 538 -23.60 5.82 32.30
CA ASN A 538 -22.64 6.87 32.01
C ASN A 538 -22.58 7.07 30.50
N ILE A 539 -23.00 8.24 30.02
CA ILE A 539 -23.17 8.55 28.60
C ILE A 539 -22.16 9.62 28.18
N ASN A 540 -21.22 9.22 27.34
CA ASN A 540 -20.07 10.05 26.93
C ASN A 540 -20.12 10.46 25.44
N ALA A 541 -21.14 10.04 24.68
CA ALA A 541 -21.28 10.37 23.25
C ALA A 541 -22.71 10.74 22.85
N ASN A 542 -22.82 11.53 21.79
CA ASN A 542 -24.09 11.86 21.16
C ASN A 542 -24.68 10.67 20.38
N GLY A 543 -25.98 10.71 20.11
CA GLY A 543 -26.66 9.65 19.36
C GLY A 543 -26.93 8.38 20.17
N VAL A 544 -26.72 8.41 21.49
CA VAL A 544 -27.07 7.32 22.39
C VAL A 544 -28.58 7.30 22.65
N THR A 545 -29.17 6.11 22.54
CA THR A 545 -30.57 5.85 22.85
C THR A 545 -30.67 4.73 23.88
N ILE A 546 -31.42 4.97 24.96
CA ILE A 546 -31.70 4.00 26.02
C ILE A 546 -33.21 3.99 26.22
N GLU A 547 -33.88 2.90 25.86
CA GLU A 547 -35.34 2.79 25.97
C GLU A 547 -35.80 2.78 27.43
N GLN A 548 -35.02 2.17 28.30
CA GLN A 548 -35.32 2.12 29.73
C GLN A 548 -34.91 3.42 30.42
N LYS A 549 -35.46 3.65 31.62
CA LYS A 549 -35.01 4.72 32.51
C LYS A 549 -34.03 4.13 33.55
N PRO A 550 -32.71 4.39 33.46
CA PRO A 550 -31.76 3.99 34.50
C PRO A 550 -32.09 4.61 35.86
N LYS A 551 -31.62 3.99 36.96
CA LYS A 551 -31.76 4.58 38.31
C LYS A 551 -30.94 5.86 38.45
N THR A 552 -29.72 5.86 37.90
CA THR A 552 -28.81 6.99 37.82
C THR A 552 -28.36 7.18 36.38
N THR A 553 -28.46 8.40 35.86
CA THR A 553 -28.03 8.76 34.51
C THR A 553 -27.06 9.91 34.60
N ASN A 554 -25.81 9.66 34.19
CA ASN A 554 -24.74 10.64 34.09
C ASN A 554 -24.50 10.93 32.62
N VAL A 555 -24.56 12.20 32.22
CA VAL A 555 -24.33 12.62 30.83
C VAL A 555 -23.18 13.61 30.82
N ALA A 556 -22.14 13.33 30.03
CA ALA A 556 -20.97 14.20 29.92
C ALA A 556 -21.35 15.61 29.40
N SER A 557 -20.59 16.63 29.78
CA SER A 557 -20.84 18.01 29.39
C SER A 557 -20.85 18.16 27.87
N GLY A 558 -21.90 18.79 27.31
CA GLY A 558 -22.05 18.98 25.86
C GLY A 558 -22.57 17.74 25.11
N VAL A 559 -22.85 16.63 25.81
CA VAL A 559 -23.47 15.44 25.25
C VAL A 559 -24.99 15.47 25.42
N SER A 560 -25.70 14.96 24.42
CA SER A 560 -27.15 14.76 24.40
C SER A 560 -27.52 13.31 24.04
N ALA A 561 -28.51 12.75 24.73
CA ALA A 561 -28.97 11.39 24.53
C ALA A 561 -30.48 11.26 24.73
N SER A 562 -31.10 10.20 24.20
CA SER A 562 -32.51 9.86 24.45
C SER A 562 -32.58 8.76 25.50
N VAL A 563 -33.14 9.04 26.67
CA VAL A 563 -33.26 8.09 27.78
C VAL A 563 -34.73 8.02 28.23
N GLY A 564 -35.33 6.83 28.21
CA GLY A 564 -36.74 6.65 28.56
C GLY A 564 -37.70 7.44 27.66
N GLY A 565 -37.33 7.62 26.38
CA GLY A 565 -38.09 8.43 25.42
C GLY A 565 -38.00 9.95 25.63
N LYS A 566 -37.05 10.44 26.44
CA LYS A 566 -36.82 11.88 26.67
C LYS A 566 -35.38 12.26 26.37
N THR A 567 -35.19 13.43 25.78
CA THR A 567 -33.84 13.99 25.61
C THR A 567 -33.27 14.42 26.96
N VAL A 568 -32.07 13.95 27.28
CA VAL A 568 -31.25 14.37 28.42
C VAL A 568 -29.97 15.01 27.89
N THR A 569 -29.49 16.06 28.56
CA THR A 569 -28.27 16.78 28.17
C THR A 569 -27.36 16.97 29.39
N GLY A 570 -26.06 16.78 29.19
CA GLY A 570 -25.07 17.11 30.21
C GLY A 570 -24.91 18.63 30.29
N THR A 571 -25.32 19.23 31.40
CA THR A 571 -25.11 20.66 31.63
C THR A 571 -23.64 20.94 31.92
N PRO A 572 -23.02 21.94 31.26
CA PRO A 572 -21.75 22.49 31.71
C PRO A 572 -21.91 22.94 33.16
N SER A 573 -20.93 22.63 34.00
CA SER A 573 -20.86 23.19 35.36
C SER A 573 -20.80 24.72 35.25
N THR A 574 -21.93 25.39 35.44
CA THR A 574 -21.97 26.84 35.61
C THR A 574 -21.63 27.13 37.06
N GLY A 575 -20.40 27.60 37.31
CA GLY A 575 -19.99 28.13 38.61
C GLY A 575 -20.94 29.24 39.05
N GLY A 576 -21.79 28.94 40.03
CA GLY A 576 -22.79 29.85 40.56
C GLY A 576 -22.14 30.92 41.43
N GLY A 577 -22.13 32.17 40.94
CA GLY A 577 -21.80 33.34 41.74
C GLY A 577 -22.85 33.59 42.83
N GLY A 578 -22.42 33.53 44.09
CA GLY A 578 -23.16 34.00 45.25
C GLY A 578 -22.42 35.18 45.89
N GLY A 579 -22.98 36.38 45.79
CA GLY A 579 -22.43 37.58 46.42
C GLY A 579 -22.93 37.79 47.85
N GLY A 580 -22.02 38.25 48.71
CA GLY A 580 -22.36 39.10 49.87
C GLY A 580 -21.63 38.80 51.18
N GLY A 581 -20.66 39.64 51.55
CA GLY A 581 -20.24 39.83 52.95
C GLY A 581 -18.74 40.07 53.14
N GLY A 582 -18.32 41.34 53.19
CA GLY A 582 -16.93 41.73 53.38
C GLY A 582 -16.39 41.50 54.80
N GLY A 583 -15.10 41.17 54.87
CA GLY A 583 -14.29 41.11 56.08
C GLY A 583 -12.82 40.98 55.69
N ASN A 584 -12.05 42.03 55.97
CA ASN A 584 -10.61 42.16 55.69
C ASN A 584 -9.82 41.39 56.77
N GLY A 585 -8.85 40.56 56.39
CA GLY A 585 -7.94 39.89 57.33
C GLY A 585 -7.13 38.75 56.70
N ASP A 586 -6.01 39.15 56.08
CA ASP A 586 -4.72 38.48 55.85
C ASP A 586 -4.53 36.96 56.11
N ASP A 587 -3.93 36.34 55.07
CA ASP A 587 -2.94 35.24 54.99
C ASP A 587 -3.39 33.83 55.46
N ASP A 588 -3.77 32.92 54.54
CA ASP A 588 -2.94 32.08 53.63
C ASP A 588 -2.51 30.75 54.28
N ASP A 589 -3.25 29.67 53.97
CA ASP A 589 -2.78 28.28 53.92
C ASP A 589 -3.88 27.41 53.25
N ASP A 590 -3.85 27.33 51.92
CA ASP A 590 -4.44 26.21 51.17
C ASP A 590 -3.62 25.99 49.88
N GLU A 591 -3.15 24.74 49.71
CA GLU A 591 -2.33 24.24 48.59
C GLU A 591 -2.97 24.50 47.21
N PRO A 592 -2.21 25.00 46.22
CA PRO A 592 -2.62 24.94 44.83
C PRO A 592 -2.24 23.60 44.20
N ALA A 593 -3.16 23.13 43.34
CA ALA A 593 -2.95 22.11 42.31
C ALA A 593 -1.72 22.44 41.41
N PRO A 594 -1.10 21.45 40.74
CA PRO A 594 0.19 21.63 40.09
C PRO A 594 0.10 22.64 38.94
N GLU A 595 0.80 23.74 39.13
CA GLU A 595 1.02 24.82 38.17
C GLU A 595 2.08 24.35 37.14
N ILE A 596 1.78 24.54 35.85
CA ILE A 596 2.75 24.37 34.77
C ILE A 596 3.84 25.42 34.96
N GLU A 597 5.08 24.99 35.23
CA GLU A 597 6.23 25.86 35.45
C GLU A 597 6.43 26.85 34.31
N ARG A 598 6.10 28.12 34.58
CA ARG A 598 6.67 29.27 33.90
C ARG A 598 8.04 29.57 34.49
N LEU A 599 9.11 29.18 33.82
CA LEU A 599 10.39 29.86 33.96
C LEU A 599 10.38 31.12 33.09
N ALA A 600 9.88 32.23 33.66
CA ALA A 600 10.17 33.57 33.19
C ALA A 600 11.41 34.07 33.93
N GLY A 601 12.50 34.34 33.22
CA GLY A 601 13.75 34.71 33.86
C GLY A 601 14.82 35.31 32.96
N VAL A 602 14.48 36.15 31.98
CA VAL A 602 15.42 37.15 31.43
C VAL A 602 14.64 38.41 31.03
N ALA A 603 15.05 39.56 31.56
CA ALA A 603 14.53 40.89 31.18
C ALA A 603 14.86 41.18 29.70
N PRO A 604 14.09 42.02 28.98
CA PRO A 604 14.38 42.33 27.59
C PRO A 604 15.64 43.20 27.53
N VAL A 605 16.76 42.58 27.17
CA VAL A 605 17.95 43.32 26.78
C VAL A 605 17.73 43.70 25.31
N ASN A 606 17.50 44.99 25.05
CA ASN A 606 17.80 45.57 23.75
C ASN A 606 19.32 45.47 23.58
N GLY A 607 19.78 44.34 23.05
CA GLY A 607 21.18 44.03 22.82
C GLY A 607 21.35 43.59 21.38
N VAL A 608 22.23 44.28 20.67
CA VAL A 608 22.83 43.77 19.44
C VAL A 608 23.59 42.50 19.82
N PHE A 609 23.21 41.36 19.23
CA PHE A 609 23.96 40.12 19.36
C PHE A 609 24.98 40.07 18.23
N THR A 610 26.26 40.21 18.56
CA THR A 610 27.35 39.85 17.65
C THR A 610 27.76 38.43 17.97
N LEU A 611 27.67 37.54 16.98
CA LEU A 611 28.17 36.16 17.10
C LEU A 611 29.50 36.08 16.36
N ASP A 612 30.56 35.74 17.08
CA ASP A 612 31.91 35.69 16.53
C ASP A 612 32.35 34.23 16.33
N ALA A 613 32.66 33.90 15.08
CA ALA A 613 33.37 32.70 14.58
C ALA A 613 32.63 31.31 14.58
N PRO A 614 33.21 30.24 13.99
CA PRO A 614 32.94 29.85 12.62
C PRO A 614 32.62 28.35 12.51
N TYR A 615 31.43 27.87 12.89
CA TYR A 615 31.01 26.49 12.61
C TYR A 615 29.47 26.36 12.54
N ASN A 616 29.05 25.48 11.62
CA ASN A 616 27.70 24.95 11.36
C ASN A 616 26.62 25.18 12.45
N ILE A 617 25.61 25.99 12.11
CA ILE A 617 24.34 26.08 12.84
C ILE A 617 23.21 25.47 12.00
N SER A 618 23.15 24.15 11.95
CA SER A 618 21.95 23.42 11.54
C SER A 618 21.07 23.17 12.78
N GLY A 619 19.87 23.76 12.80
CA GLY A 619 18.83 23.41 13.78
C GLY A 619 18.54 24.40 14.93
N ALA A 620 18.88 25.69 14.83
CA ALA A 620 18.49 26.67 15.84
C ALA A 620 17.10 27.29 15.57
N THR A 621 16.20 27.22 16.55
CA THR A 621 14.87 27.89 16.53
C THR A 621 14.93 29.18 17.36
N ILE A 622 14.62 30.33 16.76
CA ILE A 622 14.50 31.62 17.47
C ILE A 622 13.02 31.91 17.73
N ILE A 623 12.64 32.07 19.00
CA ILE A 623 11.27 32.40 19.40
C ILE A 623 11.24 33.87 19.85
N VAL A 624 10.44 34.69 19.18
CA VAL A 624 10.30 36.13 19.48
C VAL A 624 8.90 36.39 20.05
N SER A 625 8.82 36.90 21.28
CA SER A 625 7.55 37.00 22.03
C SER A 625 6.85 38.37 21.94
N ALA A 626 7.34 39.30 21.11
CA ALA A 626 6.70 40.59 20.86
C ALA A 626 7.07 41.14 19.48
N ALA A 627 6.21 41.99 18.90
CA ALA A 627 6.44 42.63 17.61
C ALA A 627 7.73 43.47 17.60
N GLY A 628 8.58 43.28 16.60
CA GLY A 628 9.90 43.90 16.53
C GLY A 628 10.60 43.65 15.20
N THR A 629 11.81 44.18 15.06
CA THR A 629 12.64 44.09 13.84
C THR A 629 13.97 43.42 14.17
N VAL A 630 14.34 42.37 13.44
CA VAL A 630 15.64 41.69 13.56
C VAL A 630 16.49 42.04 12.34
N THR A 631 17.75 42.40 12.57
CA THR A 631 18.71 42.79 11.52
C THR A 631 19.94 41.90 11.65
N LEU A 632 20.34 41.24 10.57
CA LEU A 632 21.56 40.45 10.50
C LEU A 632 22.61 41.24 9.73
N SER A 633 23.78 41.41 10.32
CA SER A 633 24.91 42.14 9.74
C SER A 633 26.17 41.30 9.91
N TYR A 634 27.08 41.37 8.94
CA TYR A 634 28.42 40.80 9.05
C TYR A 634 29.46 41.92 9.08
N ASP A 635 30.50 41.72 9.88
CA ASP A 635 31.64 42.63 10.04
C ASP A 635 32.79 42.06 9.22
N ASP A 636 33.24 42.81 8.22
CA ASP A 636 34.34 42.41 7.34
C ASP A 636 35.60 43.02 7.95
N ASP A 637 36.32 42.24 8.75
CA ASP A 637 37.43 42.74 9.59
C ASP A 637 38.72 43.02 8.78
N ASP A 638 38.62 43.20 7.47
CA ASP A 638 39.72 43.55 6.58
C ASP A 638 39.34 44.76 5.70
N GLU A 639 39.99 45.89 6.02
CA GLU A 639 40.01 47.20 5.35
C GLU A 639 39.18 48.32 6.00
N ASP A 640 39.91 49.34 6.46
CA ASP A 640 39.42 50.58 7.06
C ASP A 640 38.31 51.27 6.23
N ASP A 641 37.22 51.67 6.91
CA ASP A 641 36.19 52.67 6.54
C ASP A 641 34.95 52.26 5.68
N GLU A 642 34.43 51.02 5.72
CA GLU A 642 33.04 50.73 5.30
C GLU A 642 32.13 50.31 6.48
N PRO A 643 30.91 50.88 6.63
CA PRO A 643 30.01 50.52 7.73
C PRO A 643 29.40 49.12 7.55
N ASN A 644 29.23 48.38 8.66
CA ASN A 644 28.68 47.01 8.73
C ASN A 644 27.56 46.77 7.71
N ARG A 645 27.76 45.81 6.80
CA ARG A 645 26.77 45.49 5.76
C ARG A 645 25.66 44.63 6.35
N THR A 646 24.43 45.08 6.15
CA THR A 646 23.22 44.37 6.58
C THR A 646 22.87 43.30 5.53
N LEU A 647 22.94 42.04 5.93
CA LEU A 647 22.61 40.87 5.10
C LEU A 647 21.10 40.62 5.02
N GLY A 648 20.32 41.12 5.98
CA GLY A 648 18.86 41.07 5.93
C GLY A 648 18.20 41.77 7.11
N GLN A 649 16.97 42.24 6.91
CA GLN A 649 16.14 42.86 7.94
C GLN A 649 14.71 42.31 7.87
N TRP A 650 14.16 41.89 9.00
CA TRP A 650 12.85 41.27 9.09
C TRP A 650 12.00 41.92 10.18
N SER A 651 10.75 42.24 9.88
CA SER A 651 9.79 42.83 10.82
C SER A 651 8.68 41.83 11.13
N PHE A 652 8.23 41.74 12.38
CA PHE A 652 7.18 40.80 12.78
C PHE A 652 6.04 41.51 13.53
N SER A 653 4.79 41.10 13.28
CA SER A 653 3.59 41.53 14.03
C SER A 653 3.06 40.39 14.91
N SER A 654 2.46 40.70 16.05
CA SER A 654 1.97 39.68 16.99
C SER A 654 0.81 38.87 16.39
N GLY A 655 0.93 37.54 16.38
CA GLY A 655 -0.18 36.61 16.17
C GLY A 655 -0.13 35.68 14.94
N SER A 656 0.95 35.64 14.18
CA SER A 656 1.11 34.72 13.03
C SER A 656 2.14 33.62 13.33
N ASN A 657 1.74 32.35 13.16
CA ASN A 657 2.62 31.18 13.17
C ASN A 657 3.21 30.84 11.78
N GLU A 658 3.04 31.73 10.80
CA GLU A 658 3.64 31.61 9.47
C GLU A 658 4.59 32.78 9.21
N LEU A 659 5.79 32.45 8.72
CA LEU A 659 6.78 33.40 8.26
C LEU A 659 6.45 33.80 6.82
N THR A 660 5.96 35.02 6.59
CA THR A 660 5.85 35.57 5.24
C THR A 660 7.14 36.32 4.91
N VAL A 661 7.94 35.78 3.98
CA VAL A 661 9.10 36.49 3.41
C VAL A 661 8.58 37.50 2.38
N ILE A 662 8.74 38.79 2.65
CA ILE A 662 8.52 39.86 1.66
C ILE A 662 9.83 40.63 1.55
N GLY A 663 10.68 40.26 0.59
CA GLY A 663 11.94 40.97 0.33
C GLY A 663 12.71 40.38 -0.84
N ASN A 664 12.99 41.20 -1.85
CA ASN A 664 13.80 40.90 -3.03
C ASN A 664 15.23 40.54 -2.64
N ALA A 665 15.67 39.31 -2.90
CA ALA A 665 17.05 38.87 -2.72
C ALA A 665 17.88 39.07 -4.00
N SER A 666 17.81 40.26 -4.61
CA SER A 666 18.52 40.60 -5.86
C SER A 666 20.03 40.87 -5.65
N GLY A 667 20.64 40.42 -4.56
CA GLY A 667 21.94 40.96 -4.10
C GLY A 667 23.00 39.97 -3.63
N LEU A 668 22.72 38.66 -3.54
CA LEU A 668 23.78 37.70 -3.20
C LEU A 668 24.53 37.31 -4.48
N ARG A 669 25.72 37.88 -4.69
CA ARG A 669 26.71 37.31 -5.61
C ARG A 669 27.36 36.10 -4.92
N PRO A 670 27.63 34.99 -5.64
CA PRO A 670 28.33 33.85 -5.07
C PRO A 670 29.67 34.30 -4.46
N LEU A 671 29.90 33.96 -3.19
CA LEU A 671 31.25 34.05 -2.62
C LEU A 671 32.16 33.18 -3.50
N ASN A 672 33.24 33.79 -3.98
CA ASN A 672 34.19 33.17 -4.88
C ASN A 672 35.07 32.19 -4.05
N ILE A 673 34.51 31.02 -3.75
CA ILE A 673 35.16 29.93 -2.99
C ILE A 673 36.47 29.51 -3.68
N LEU A 674 36.55 29.68 -5.00
CA LEU A 674 37.73 29.36 -5.79
C LEU A 674 38.95 30.25 -5.47
N SER A 675 38.73 31.54 -5.17
CA SER A 675 39.82 32.44 -4.76
C SER A 675 40.30 32.17 -3.34
N ALA A 676 39.41 31.77 -2.42
CA ALA A 676 39.79 31.42 -1.05
C ALA A 676 40.59 30.09 -0.97
N LEU A 677 40.35 29.17 -1.91
CA LEU A 677 41.05 27.88 -1.98
C LEU A 677 42.42 27.96 -2.67
N GLN A 678 42.62 28.89 -3.61
CA GLN A 678 43.90 29.10 -4.28
C GLN A 678 44.97 29.71 -3.37
N ASP A 679 44.57 30.47 -2.35
CA ASP A 679 45.50 31.15 -1.43
C ASP A 679 45.98 30.25 -0.26
N ALA A 680 45.38 29.06 -0.06
CA ALA A 680 45.57 28.25 1.14
C ALA A 680 46.57 27.08 1.01
N ASP A 681 47.09 26.75 -0.19
CA ASP A 681 48.09 25.69 -0.44
C ASP A 681 47.76 24.33 0.25
N ILE A 682 46.49 23.89 0.15
CA ILE A 682 45.99 22.64 0.76
C ILE A 682 46.05 21.47 -0.23
N ASP A 683 46.56 20.31 0.21
CA ASP A 683 46.66 19.06 -0.58
C ASP A 683 45.26 18.50 -0.90
N VAL A 684 45.00 18.22 -2.18
CA VAL A 684 43.72 17.73 -2.72
C VAL A 684 43.23 16.43 -2.06
N ASN A 685 44.13 15.59 -1.55
CA ASN A 685 43.73 14.32 -0.92
C ASN A 685 43.06 14.52 0.45
N ASP A 686 43.31 15.64 1.14
CA ASP A 686 42.64 15.98 2.40
C ASP A 686 41.24 16.61 2.18
N ILE A 687 40.93 17.04 0.94
CA ILE A 687 39.66 17.69 0.57
C ILE A 687 38.54 16.66 0.33
N ALA A 688 38.88 15.49 -0.25
CA ALA A 688 37.90 14.43 -0.55
C ALA A 688 37.32 13.79 0.72
N ASP A 689 38.10 13.68 1.80
CA ASP A 689 37.64 13.15 3.09
C ASP A 689 36.77 14.14 3.89
N ALA A 690 36.75 15.43 3.51
CA ALA A 690 36.07 16.49 4.25
C ALA A 690 34.67 16.86 3.68
N ILE A 691 34.35 16.51 2.44
CA ILE A 691 33.10 16.89 1.77
C ILE A 691 32.17 15.68 1.60
N ASP A 692 31.28 15.46 2.57
CA ASP A 692 30.16 14.53 2.42
C ASP A 692 29.02 15.20 1.62
N LEU A 693 29.11 15.13 0.28
CA LEU A 693 28.09 15.68 -0.64
C LEU A 693 26.71 15.02 -0.45
N THR A 694 26.66 13.79 0.04
CA THR A 694 25.41 13.06 0.30
C THR A 694 24.70 13.64 1.54
N ALA A 695 25.45 14.01 2.57
CA ALA A 695 24.89 14.74 3.72
C ALA A 695 24.40 16.14 3.33
N ILE A 696 25.09 16.84 2.43
CA ILE A 696 24.71 18.18 1.95
C ILE A 696 23.42 18.13 1.13
N LEU A 697 23.30 17.21 0.16
CA LEU A 697 22.08 17.08 -0.64
C LEU A 697 20.86 16.65 0.19
N ASN A 698 21.07 15.82 1.22
CA ASN A 698 20.01 15.42 2.13
C ASN A 698 19.59 16.53 3.10
N ALA A 699 20.47 17.49 3.39
CA ALA A 699 20.17 18.65 4.24
C ALA A 699 19.43 19.77 3.50
N VAL A 700 19.59 19.89 2.18
CA VAL A 700 18.93 20.91 1.35
C VAL A 700 17.48 20.49 1.06
N LYS A 701 16.52 21.24 1.62
CA LYS A 701 15.06 20.95 1.50
C LYS A 701 14.35 21.68 0.35
N ASN A 702 15.06 22.53 -0.38
CA ASN A 702 14.50 23.35 -1.46
C ASN A 702 15.08 22.90 -2.81
N ASP A 703 14.20 22.53 -3.73
CA ASP A 703 14.56 21.88 -4.99
C ASP A 703 15.29 22.82 -5.98
N ASP A 704 15.05 24.13 -5.90
CA ASP A 704 15.77 25.12 -6.72
C ASP A 704 17.25 25.21 -6.32
N TYR A 705 17.57 25.02 -5.04
CA TYR A 705 18.95 24.99 -4.56
C TYR A 705 19.64 23.65 -4.81
N LYS A 706 18.89 22.55 -4.89
CA LYS A 706 19.46 21.27 -5.36
C LYS A 706 19.86 21.37 -6.82
N ALA A 707 19.03 21.99 -7.67
CA ALA A 707 19.36 22.25 -9.06
C ALA A 707 20.65 23.08 -9.19
N VAL A 708 20.80 24.17 -8.42
CA VAL A 708 22.05 24.97 -8.41
C VAL A 708 23.28 24.16 -7.95
N ILE A 709 23.13 23.28 -6.96
CA ILE A 709 24.25 22.42 -6.51
C ILE A 709 24.64 21.42 -7.62
N TYR A 710 23.66 20.85 -8.32
CA TYR A 710 23.89 19.92 -9.43
C TYR A 710 24.44 20.59 -10.68
N ASP A 711 23.96 21.78 -11.02
CA ASP A 711 24.23 22.45 -12.29
C ASP A 711 25.44 23.38 -12.23
N GLU A 712 25.79 23.92 -11.06
CA GLU A 712 26.90 24.87 -10.92
C GLU A 712 28.00 24.35 -9.98
N VAL A 713 27.65 23.83 -8.80
CA VAL A 713 28.66 23.52 -7.76
C VAL A 713 29.43 22.24 -8.04
N ILE A 714 28.73 21.14 -8.35
CA ILE A 714 29.36 19.83 -8.63
C ILE A 714 30.25 19.89 -9.89
N PRO A 715 29.81 20.47 -11.02
CA PRO A 715 30.64 20.57 -12.22
C PRO A 715 31.89 21.43 -12.00
N THR A 716 31.77 22.56 -11.28
CA THR A 716 32.91 23.43 -10.97
C THR A 716 33.91 22.78 -10.01
N LEU A 717 33.42 21.98 -9.05
CA LEU A 717 34.28 21.22 -8.15
C LEU A 717 35.02 20.10 -8.90
N LEU A 718 34.33 19.40 -9.81
CA LEU A 718 34.94 18.37 -10.67
C LEU A 718 35.97 18.99 -11.62
N ASP A 719 35.69 20.13 -12.24
CA ASP A 719 36.59 20.83 -13.16
C ASP A 719 37.86 21.34 -12.45
N GLY A 720 37.73 21.79 -11.20
CA GLY A 720 38.87 22.14 -10.35
C GLY A 720 39.75 20.94 -9.97
N LEU A 721 39.17 19.75 -9.80
CA LEU A 721 39.86 18.52 -9.42
C LEU A 721 40.53 17.81 -10.62
N THR A 722 39.89 17.82 -11.80
CA THR A 722 40.45 17.26 -13.05
C THR A 722 41.66 18.03 -13.55
N GLY A 723 41.75 19.33 -13.23
CA GLY A 723 42.94 20.15 -13.51
C GLY A 723 44.21 19.74 -12.75
N GLN A 724 44.09 18.98 -11.66
CA GLN A 724 45.24 18.58 -10.82
C GLN A 724 45.57 17.08 -10.86
N VAL A 725 44.60 16.20 -11.16
CA VAL A 725 44.80 14.75 -11.14
C VAL A 725 44.61 14.18 -12.55
N GLY A 726 45.70 13.88 -13.24
CA GLY A 726 45.70 13.40 -14.63
C GLY A 726 45.07 12.03 -14.88
N ASN A 727 44.28 11.49 -13.94
CA ASN A 727 43.54 10.25 -14.10
C ASN A 727 42.15 10.35 -13.46
N ILE A 728 41.15 10.50 -14.31
CA ILE A 728 39.73 10.70 -13.98
C ILE A 728 39.13 9.48 -13.25
N SER A 729 39.57 8.27 -13.61
CA SER A 729 39.12 7.03 -12.96
C SER A 729 39.40 6.98 -11.45
N SER A 730 40.47 7.64 -10.98
CA SER A 730 40.85 7.68 -9.56
C SER A 730 39.95 8.57 -8.71
N ILE A 731 39.37 9.61 -9.33
CA ILE A 731 38.47 10.57 -8.68
C ILE A 731 37.09 9.93 -8.51
N TYR A 732 36.59 9.20 -9.52
CA TYR A 732 35.29 8.52 -9.47
C TYR A 732 35.24 7.34 -8.50
N GLU A 733 36.33 6.57 -8.39
CA GLU A 733 36.48 5.52 -7.37
C GLU A 733 36.50 6.10 -5.94
N ALA A 734 37.08 7.30 -5.76
CA ALA A 734 37.14 7.97 -4.47
C ALA A 734 35.78 8.58 -4.02
N ILE A 735 34.88 8.91 -4.95
CA ILE A 735 33.54 9.48 -4.68
C ILE A 735 32.37 8.49 -4.86
N GLY A 736 32.66 7.21 -5.12
CA GLY A 736 31.66 6.13 -5.12
C GLY A 736 30.78 6.00 -6.37
N LEU A 737 31.21 6.55 -7.52
CA LEU A 737 30.50 6.43 -8.80
C LEU A 737 31.12 5.33 -9.69
N PRO A 738 30.32 4.56 -10.47
CA PRO A 738 30.85 3.50 -11.32
C PRO A 738 31.64 4.07 -12.51
N THR A 739 32.77 3.45 -12.85
CA THR A 739 33.56 3.75 -14.05
C THR A 739 32.88 3.16 -15.28
N ILE A 740 32.54 3.98 -16.28
CA ILE A 740 31.84 3.55 -17.50
C ILE A 740 32.74 3.83 -18.72
N TYR A 741 32.85 2.85 -19.60
CA TYR A 741 33.67 2.91 -20.82
C TYR A 741 32.80 3.18 -22.05
N ASP A 742 33.33 3.89 -23.06
CA ASP A 742 32.66 4.05 -24.35
C ASP A 742 32.51 2.71 -25.11
N ALA A 743 31.75 2.72 -26.20
CA ALA A 743 31.55 1.53 -27.06
C ALA A 743 32.86 0.98 -27.69
N ALA A 744 33.97 1.72 -27.61
CA ALA A 744 35.30 1.33 -28.08
C ALA A 744 36.23 0.86 -26.94
N GLY A 745 35.81 0.92 -25.67
CA GLY A 745 36.57 0.52 -24.50
C GLY A 745 37.61 1.53 -24.02
N ASN A 746 37.49 2.81 -24.40
CA ASN A 746 38.38 3.87 -23.94
C ASN A 746 37.79 4.65 -22.76
N ASP A 747 38.67 5.18 -21.92
CA ASP A 747 38.36 6.07 -20.79
C ASP A 747 38.26 7.51 -21.32
N THR A 748 37.11 7.90 -21.87
CA THR A 748 36.88 9.23 -22.45
C THR A 748 35.56 9.85 -21.98
N GLN A 749 35.59 11.17 -21.84
CA GLN A 749 34.51 12.05 -21.34
C GLN A 749 33.17 11.87 -22.08
N GLU A 750 33.20 11.43 -23.34
CA GLU A 750 32.02 11.15 -24.20
C GLU A 750 31.18 9.96 -23.72
N GLY A 751 31.79 8.88 -23.20
CA GLY A 751 31.06 7.69 -22.76
C GLY A 751 30.16 7.92 -21.53
N ILE A 752 30.49 8.93 -20.73
CA ILE A 752 29.70 9.36 -19.56
C ILE A 752 28.55 10.30 -19.99
N GLN A 753 28.73 11.10 -21.04
CA GLN A 753 27.69 12.01 -21.57
C GLN A 753 26.56 11.25 -22.29
N GLU A 754 26.86 10.17 -23.01
CA GLU A 754 25.84 9.31 -23.62
C GLU A 754 24.98 8.55 -22.59
N ALA A 755 25.56 8.18 -21.45
CA ALA A 755 24.85 7.45 -20.38
C ALA A 755 23.94 8.36 -19.53
N LEU A 756 24.20 9.67 -19.49
CA LEU A 756 23.43 10.67 -18.73
C LEU A 756 22.40 11.43 -19.59
N ALA A 757 22.41 11.24 -20.91
CA ALA A 757 21.50 11.89 -21.86
C ALA A 757 19.97 11.67 -21.67
N PRO A 758 19.44 10.70 -20.87
CA PRO A 758 18.00 10.63 -20.63
C PRO A 758 17.48 11.63 -19.59
N ALA A 759 18.33 12.45 -18.97
CA ALA A 759 17.89 13.51 -18.06
C ALA A 759 18.57 14.84 -18.48
N ILE A 760 17.75 15.79 -18.91
CA ILE A 760 18.11 17.15 -19.36
C ILE A 760 18.56 17.21 -20.84
N ALA A 761 17.70 17.77 -21.70
CA ALA A 761 18.07 18.16 -23.06
C ALA A 761 18.86 19.48 -23.02
N VAL A 762 20.16 19.45 -23.37
CA VAL A 762 20.97 20.64 -23.71
C VAL A 762 21.80 20.31 -24.95
N TYR A 763 21.78 21.20 -25.94
CA TYR A 763 22.62 21.14 -27.13
C TYR A 763 23.99 21.79 -26.84
N VAL A 764 25.08 21.29 -27.43
CA VAL A 764 26.42 21.91 -27.38
C VAL A 764 27.03 21.89 -28.78
N ASP A 765 27.57 23.03 -29.25
CA ASP A 765 28.50 23.09 -30.39
C ASP A 765 29.94 23.39 -29.94
N ASN A 766 30.87 23.50 -30.90
CA ASN A 766 32.31 23.57 -30.67
C ASN A 766 32.86 24.85 -30.00
N ASP A 767 32.03 25.84 -29.62
CA ASP A 767 32.55 27.08 -29.00
C ASP A 767 31.87 27.52 -27.67
N GLY A 768 30.98 26.74 -27.04
CA GLY A 768 30.58 26.93 -25.63
C GLY A 768 29.09 26.79 -25.27
N ILE A 769 28.79 26.63 -23.97
CA ILE A 769 27.46 26.28 -23.40
C ILE A 769 26.61 27.53 -23.10
N TYR A 770 25.31 27.51 -23.47
CA TYR A 770 24.30 28.52 -23.09
C TYR A 770 23.11 27.88 -22.33
N SER A 771 22.67 28.50 -21.22
CA SER A 771 21.52 28.04 -20.41
C SER A 771 20.20 28.78 -20.74
N SER A 772 19.07 28.18 -20.38
CA SER A 772 17.70 28.58 -20.74
C SER A 772 17.25 29.98 -20.26
N ASN A 773 18.01 30.65 -19.39
CA ASN A 773 17.74 32.05 -18.99
C ASN A 773 18.44 33.10 -19.86
N ALA A 774 19.31 32.71 -20.80
CA ALA A 774 19.94 33.64 -21.74
C ALA A 774 19.09 33.92 -23.00
N PHE A 775 18.08 33.08 -23.30
CA PHE A 775 17.25 33.23 -24.49
C PHE A 775 16.39 34.51 -24.48
N ALA A 776 16.01 35.01 -23.31
CA ALA A 776 15.22 36.23 -23.18
C ALA A 776 16.03 37.53 -23.39
N THR A 777 17.37 37.47 -23.37
CA THR A 777 18.21 38.69 -23.44
C THR A 777 18.89 38.88 -24.80
N LEU A 778 18.94 37.84 -25.65
CA LEU A 778 19.64 37.89 -26.95
C LEU A 778 18.71 37.99 -28.18
N VAL A 779 17.38 38.01 -28.02
CA VAL A 779 16.41 38.23 -29.13
C VAL A 779 16.33 39.71 -29.53
N GLY A 780 17.37 40.48 -29.22
CA GLY A 780 17.39 41.93 -29.34
C GLY A 780 17.97 42.48 -30.64
N ASP A 781 18.95 41.82 -31.28
CA ASP A 781 19.69 42.53 -32.34
C ASP A 781 20.21 41.77 -33.58
N ASP A 782 20.30 40.43 -33.65
CA ASP A 782 20.78 39.79 -34.91
C ASP A 782 20.09 38.44 -35.18
N SER A 783 18.98 38.46 -35.92
CA SER A 783 18.14 37.28 -36.24
C SER A 783 18.44 36.61 -37.59
N GLU A 784 19.30 37.20 -38.43
CA GLU A 784 19.58 36.67 -39.78
C GLU A 784 20.70 35.62 -39.80
N ASP A 785 21.75 35.77 -38.97
CA ASP A 785 22.89 34.83 -38.95
C ASP A 785 22.52 33.45 -38.34
N MET A 786 21.54 33.42 -37.43
CA MET A 786 21.09 32.18 -36.76
C MET A 786 20.30 31.25 -37.68
N ILE A 787 19.63 31.79 -38.71
CA ILE A 787 18.81 31.01 -39.66
C ILE A 787 19.70 30.27 -40.67
N ASP A 788 20.80 30.87 -41.10
CA ASP A 788 21.74 30.23 -42.04
C ASP A 788 22.52 29.08 -41.37
N GLU A 789 22.76 29.16 -40.07
CA GLU A 789 23.50 28.16 -39.30
C GLU A 789 22.64 26.92 -38.99
N ILE A 790 21.38 27.12 -38.59
CA ILE A 790 20.38 26.04 -38.36
C ILE A 790 20.11 25.24 -39.65
N ASN A 791 20.09 25.89 -40.82
CA ASN A 791 19.87 25.24 -42.11
C ASN A 791 21.07 24.41 -42.61
N SER A 792 22.23 24.50 -41.94
CA SER A 792 23.47 23.83 -42.35
C SER A 792 23.85 22.60 -41.53
N ALA A 793 23.12 22.32 -40.44
CA ALA A 793 23.39 21.21 -39.53
C ALA A 793 22.85 19.86 -40.03
N PRO A 794 23.61 18.76 -39.95
CA PRO A 794 23.12 17.41 -40.28
C PRO A 794 22.34 16.82 -39.09
N TRP A 795 21.03 16.63 -39.26
CA TRP A 795 20.14 16.08 -38.23
C TRP A 795 20.06 14.54 -38.31
N SER A 796 20.02 13.85 -37.17
CA SER A 796 19.87 12.38 -37.10
C SER A 796 18.41 11.97 -36.88
N SER A 797 18.03 10.76 -37.33
CA SER A 797 16.67 10.20 -37.21
C SER A 797 16.09 10.25 -35.79
N ASP A 798 16.94 10.09 -34.78
CA ASP A 798 16.53 10.00 -33.38
C ASP A 798 16.14 11.37 -32.79
N PHE A 799 16.56 12.46 -33.44
CA PHE A 799 16.18 13.82 -33.05
C PHE A 799 14.73 14.16 -33.47
N TYR A 800 14.24 13.55 -34.55
CA TYR A 800 12.90 13.81 -35.09
C TYR A 800 11.78 13.10 -34.30
N GLU A 801 12.09 12.01 -33.57
CA GLU A 801 11.14 11.39 -32.61
C GLU A 801 11.03 12.19 -31.29
N ALA A 802 11.99 13.08 -30.99
CA ALA A 802 12.12 13.70 -29.68
C ALA A 802 11.40 15.06 -29.52
N ILE A 803 10.82 15.63 -30.58
CA ILE A 803 10.14 16.94 -30.48
C ILE A 803 8.74 16.76 -29.89
N ASN A 804 8.68 16.81 -28.56
CA ASN A 804 7.43 16.86 -27.81
C ASN A 804 6.93 18.32 -27.73
N PHE A 805 6.07 18.72 -28.68
CA PHE A 805 5.52 20.07 -28.82
C PHE A 805 4.78 20.57 -27.55
N THR A 806 4.32 19.63 -26.72
CA THR A 806 3.61 19.86 -25.45
C THR A 806 4.51 20.42 -24.34
N ILE A 807 5.81 20.15 -24.38
CA ILE A 807 6.75 20.65 -23.36
C ILE A 807 7.12 22.11 -23.62
N LEU A 808 7.26 22.50 -24.89
CA LEU A 808 7.60 23.87 -25.28
C LEU A 808 6.47 24.87 -25.00
N THR A 809 5.22 24.45 -25.17
CA THR A 809 4.06 25.35 -25.06
C THR A 809 3.59 25.59 -23.62
N ASN A 810 3.88 24.67 -22.70
CA ASN A 810 3.52 24.77 -21.28
C ASN A 810 4.51 25.60 -20.43
N ALA A 811 5.68 25.95 -20.98
CA ALA A 811 6.72 26.72 -20.29
C ALA A 811 6.63 28.25 -20.52
N LEU A 812 5.69 28.75 -21.33
CA LEU A 812 5.72 30.14 -21.84
C LEU A 812 4.51 30.98 -21.38
N ILE A 813 4.79 32.21 -20.93
CA ILE A 813 3.86 33.06 -20.15
C ILE A 813 3.11 34.09 -21.03
N ASN A 814 3.51 34.37 -22.28
CA ASN A 814 2.85 35.40 -23.13
C ASN A 814 2.78 35.08 -24.64
N SER A 815 1.93 35.81 -25.38
CA SER A 815 1.52 35.55 -26.77
C SER A 815 2.53 35.98 -27.85
N SER A 816 3.41 36.94 -27.56
CA SER A 816 4.47 37.39 -28.47
C SER A 816 5.62 36.40 -28.60
N GLU A 817 5.97 35.69 -27.51
CA GLU A 817 6.98 34.64 -27.49
C GLU A 817 6.51 33.38 -28.24
N LYS A 818 5.20 33.13 -28.27
CA LYS A 818 4.58 32.04 -29.05
C LYS A 818 4.59 32.30 -30.57
N GLN A 819 4.42 33.55 -31.00
CA GLN A 819 4.47 33.93 -32.43
C GLN A 819 5.90 33.82 -33.00
N ALA A 820 6.91 34.21 -32.24
CA ALA A 820 8.31 34.13 -32.67
C ALA A 820 8.79 32.68 -32.86
N ILE A 821 8.26 31.73 -32.08
CA ILE A 821 8.54 30.30 -32.25
C ILE A 821 7.77 29.73 -33.46
N TYR A 822 6.55 30.21 -33.72
CA TYR A 822 5.78 29.82 -34.91
C TYR A 822 6.47 30.28 -36.21
N ASP A 823 7.10 31.46 -36.19
CA ASP A 823 7.87 31.98 -37.32
C ASP A 823 9.25 31.28 -37.47
N ALA A 824 9.82 30.75 -36.36
CA ALA A 824 11.10 30.03 -36.34
C ALA A 824 11.00 28.54 -36.70
N VAL A 825 9.85 27.90 -36.45
CA VAL A 825 9.58 26.51 -36.84
C VAL A 825 9.10 26.52 -38.29
N ASN A 826 10.05 26.50 -39.23
CA ASN A 826 9.74 26.47 -40.66
C ASN A 826 9.10 25.11 -41.04
N LEU A 827 7.78 25.00 -40.88
CA LEU A 827 6.96 23.82 -41.20
C LEU A 827 7.15 23.36 -42.66
N GLU A 828 7.52 24.29 -43.56
CA GLU A 828 7.86 24.02 -44.96
C GLU A 828 9.17 23.21 -45.07
N ALA A 829 10.19 23.56 -44.30
CA ALA A 829 11.46 22.83 -44.25
C ALA A 829 11.33 21.45 -43.57
N ILE A 830 10.45 21.34 -42.57
CA ILE A 830 10.15 20.06 -41.90
C ILE A 830 9.40 19.11 -42.85
N TYR A 831 8.47 19.62 -43.65
CA TYR A 831 7.77 18.84 -44.67
C TYR A 831 8.70 18.38 -45.80
N GLU A 832 9.55 19.26 -46.32
CA GLU A 832 10.52 18.94 -47.38
C GLU A 832 11.60 17.94 -46.91
N ALA A 833 12.08 18.07 -45.67
CA ALA A 833 13.02 17.11 -45.07
C ALA A 833 12.38 15.74 -44.83
N ALA A 834 11.14 15.69 -44.32
CA ALA A 834 10.40 14.44 -44.14
C ALA A 834 10.04 13.75 -45.47
N ARG A 835 9.82 14.52 -46.55
CA ARG A 835 9.57 13.99 -47.90
C ARG A 835 10.82 13.37 -48.52
N ASP A 836 11.98 14.00 -48.34
CA ASP A 836 13.22 13.60 -49.00
C ASP A 836 13.93 12.42 -48.28
N GLU A 837 13.77 12.28 -46.96
CA GLU A 837 14.35 11.16 -46.18
C GLU A 837 13.45 9.93 -46.07
N ALA A 838 12.13 10.09 -46.17
CA ALA A 838 11.22 9.03 -45.84
C ALA A 838 10.43 8.53 -47.04
N GLN A 839 10.64 7.26 -47.39
CA GLN A 839 9.62 6.44 -48.06
C GLN A 839 8.43 6.16 -47.12
N LEU A 840 7.97 7.14 -46.34
CA LEU A 840 6.87 7.00 -45.39
C LEU A 840 5.54 6.98 -46.12
N ASN A 841 4.67 6.06 -45.70
CA ASN A 841 3.30 5.95 -46.20
C ASN A 841 2.52 7.23 -45.85
N PRO A 842 1.84 7.89 -46.80
CA PRO A 842 1.02 9.09 -46.58
C PRO A 842 -0.01 8.95 -45.44
N THR A 843 -0.45 7.72 -45.16
CA THR A 843 -1.41 7.41 -44.08
C THR A 843 -0.81 7.63 -42.69
N THR A 844 0.48 7.35 -42.51
CA THR A 844 1.19 7.52 -41.23
C THR A 844 1.47 8.99 -40.96
N LEU A 845 1.85 9.73 -42.00
CA LEU A 845 2.04 11.18 -41.92
C LEU A 845 0.72 11.91 -41.63
N TYR A 846 -0.38 11.47 -42.25
CA TYR A 846 -1.72 12.00 -41.96
C TYR A 846 -2.17 11.69 -40.53
N ALA A 847 -1.90 10.49 -40.00
CA ALA A 847 -2.26 10.12 -38.62
C ALA A 847 -1.47 10.92 -37.58
N ALA A 848 -0.18 11.16 -37.81
CA ALA A 848 0.67 11.99 -36.95
C ALA A 848 0.21 13.46 -36.97
N LEU A 849 -0.11 14.00 -38.15
CA LEU A 849 -0.70 15.33 -38.27
C LEU A 849 -2.03 15.39 -37.51
N MET A 850 -2.97 14.47 -37.77
CA MET A 850 -4.30 14.50 -37.15
C MET A 850 -4.27 14.32 -35.63
N GLY A 851 -3.26 13.61 -35.09
CA GLY A 851 -2.98 13.55 -33.66
C GLY A 851 -2.59 14.91 -33.08
N ALA A 852 -1.64 15.60 -33.70
CA ALA A 852 -1.25 16.96 -33.33
C ALA A 852 -2.43 17.97 -33.46
N PHE A 853 -3.27 17.82 -34.49
CA PHE A 853 -4.47 18.64 -34.70
C PHE A 853 -5.54 18.45 -33.60
N HIS A 854 -5.69 17.24 -33.07
CA HIS A 854 -6.66 16.97 -32.01
C HIS A 854 -6.27 17.67 -30.69
N GLU A 855 -4.97 17.81 -30.46
CA GLU A 855 -4.40 18.54 -29.31
C GLU A 855 -4.51 20.06 -29.48
N ILE A 856 -4.41 20.58 -30.71
CA ILE A 856 -4.61 22.01 -31.02
C ILE A 856 -6.06 22.46 -30.80
N GLN A 857 -7.06 21.60 -31.05
CA GLN A 857 -8.48 21.93 -30.82
C GLN A 857 -8.87 22.09 -29.34
N ALA A 858 -7.96 21.77 -28.41
CA ALA A 858 -8.15 21.95 -26.97
C ALA A 858 -7.66 23.31 -26.43
N LEU A 859 -7.16 24.20 -27.30
CA LEU A 859 -6.66 25.54 -26.96
C LEU A 859 -7.79 26.60 -26.98
N GLU A 860 -7.61 27.72 -26.25
CA GLU A 860 -8.60 28.83 -26.18
C GLU A 860 -8.83 29.52 -27.55
N ASP A 861 -10.06 30.03 -27.76
CA ASP A 861 -10.62 30.45 -29.07
C ASP A 861 -9.73 31.45 -29.85
N ASP A 862 -9.05 32.36 -29.17
CA ASP A 862 -8.23 33.42 -29.78
C ASP A 862 -6.94 32.86 -30.42
N THR A 863 -6.47 31.69 -29.96
CA THR A 863 -5.27 30.99 -30.48
C THR A 863 -5.64 30.10 -31.68
N LYS A 864 -6.89 29.63 -31.71
CA LYS A 864 -7.43 28.77 -32.76
C LYS A 864 -7.58 29.51 -34.09
N GLU A 865 -7.99 30.78 -34.06
CA GLU A 865 -8.19 31.63 -35.25
C GLU A 865 -6.87 31.93 -35.98
N ILE A 866 -5.76 32.10 -35.25
CA ILE A 866 -4.43 32.40 -35.81
C ILE A 866 -3.80 31.16 -36.47
N ILE A 867 -4.01 29.97 -35.91
CA ILE A 867 -3.49 28.70 -36.44
C ILE A 867 -4.30 28.22 -37.64
N GLU A 868 -5.63 28.44 -37.63
CA GLU A 868 -6.56 28.07 -38.70
C GLU A 868 -6.41 28.91 -39.98
N GLU A 869 -6.08 30.21 -39.91
CA GLU A 869 -6.00 31.07 -41.10
C GLU A 869 -4.68 31.04 -41.90
N GLN A 870 -3.54 30.59 -41.33
CA GLN A 870 -2.24 30.73 -42.02
C GLN A 870 -1.38 29.46 -42.15
N GLY A 871 -1.51 28.48 -41.25
CA GLY A 871 -0.70 27.25 -41.31
C GLY A 871 -1.36 26.10 -42.08
N ILE A 872 -2.68 25.98 -41.92
CA ILE A 872 -3.43 24.79 -42.36
C ILE A 872 -3.62 24.78 -43.87
N ASP A 873 -4.01 25.90 -44.47
CA ASP A 873 -4.20 26.01 -45.92
C ASP A 873 -2.90 25.84 -46.71
N LYS A 874 -1.74 26.21 -46.15
CA LYS A 874 -0.44 26.11 -46.83
C LYS A 874 0.06 24.66 -46.89
N VAL A 875 -0.03 23.93 -45.78
CA VAL A 875 0.34 22.50 -45.70
C VAL A 875 -0.65 21.62 -46.47
N LEU A 876 -1.95 21.95 -46.46
CA LEU A 876 -2.95 21.25 -47.28
C LEU A 876 -2.69 21.45 -48.78
N ASN A 877 -2.35 22.67 -49.21
CA ASN A 877 -2.06 22.95 -50.62
C ASN A 877 -0.78 22.24 -51.11
N MET A 878 0.25 22.11 -50.27
CA MET A 878 1.46 21.34 -50.61
C MET A 878 1.19 19.84 -50.70
N LEU A 879 0.35 19.28 -49.81
CA LEU A 879 -0.12 17.89 -49.88
C LEU A 879 -1.00 17.64 -51.13
N ILE A 880 -1.70 18.66 -51.62
CA ILE A 880 -2.52 18.60 -52.85
C ILE A 880 -1.65 18.65 -54.11
N GLU A 881 -0.57 19.45 -54.12
CA GLU A 881 0.39 19.54 -55.23
C GLU A 881 1.24 18.27 -55.40
N ASP A 882 1.70 17.64 -54.30
CA ASP A 882 2.60 16.47 -54.37
C ASP A 882 1.89 15.13 -54.68
N ALA A 883 0.59 15.01 -54.35
CA ALA A 883 -0.09 13.73 -54.37
C ALA A 883 -0.91 13.43 -55.65
N GLY A 884 -0.90 14.33 -56.65
CA GLY A 884 -1.42 14.06 -57.99
C GLY A 884 -2.83 13.46 -58.03
N TYR A 885 -3.76 14.01 -57.22
CA TYR A 885 -5.10 13.47 -57.14
C TYR A 885 -6.01 13.98 -58.25
N THR A 886 -6.73 13.05 -58.88
CA THR A 886 -7.90 13.35 -59.71
C THR A 886 -9.15 13.36 -58.83
N PHE A 887 -9.81 14.51 -58.69
CA PHE A 887 -11.04 14.61 -57.91
C PHE A 887 -12.24 14.28 -58.78
N ILE A 888 -13.15 13.46 -58.26
CA ILE A 888 -14.45 13.19 -58.88
C ILE A 888 -15.54 13.85 -58.06
N LEU A 889 -16.12 14.91 -58.62
CA LEU A 889 -17.24 15.64 -58.02
C LEU A 889 -18.56 15.14 -58.61
N GLU A 890 -19.38 14.47 -57.79
CA GLU A 890 -20.75 14.11 -58.14
C GLU A 890 -21.76 15.09 -57.56
N ILE A 891 -22.51 15.75 -58.44
CA ILE A 891 -23.58 16.65 -58.06
C ILE A 891 -24.91 16.00 -58.42
N THR A 892 -25.71 15.70 -57.40
CA THR A 892 -27.05 15.12 -57.56
C THR A 892 -28.11 16.18 -57.32
N ASN A 893 -29.01 16.35 -58.28
CA ASN A 893 -30.22 17.15 -58.09
C ASN A 893 -31.47 16.32 -58.41
N SER A 894 -32.64 16.96 -58.35
CA SER A 894 -33.95 16.31 -58.55
C SER A 894 -34.11 15.62 -59.92
N ASN A 895 -33.20 15.82 -60.86
CA ASN A 895 -33.21 15.22 -62.19
C ASN A 895 -32.13 14.14 -62.38
N GLY A 896 -31.36 13.80 -61.33
CA GLY A 896 -30.33 12.76 -61.34
C GLY A 896 -28.92 13.26 -60.97
N THR A 897 -27.97 12.34 -60.90
CA THR A 897 -26.57 12.59 -60.53
C THR A 897 -25.69 12.81 -61.76
N THR A 898 -24.95 13.91 -61.78
CA THR A 898 -23.94 14.21 -62.81
C THR A 898 -22.56 14.23 -62.18
N ARG A 899 -21.61 13.54 -62.80
CA ARG A 899 -20.24 13.33 -62.31
C ARG A 899 -19.25 14.15 -63.14
N TYR A 900 -18.43 14.95 -62.47
CA TYR A 900 -17.37 15.76 -63.04
C TYR A 900 -16.02 15.25 -62.54
N THR A 901 -15.05 15.18 -63.45
CA THR A 901 -13.67 14.82 -63.11
C THR A 901 -12.85 16.10 -63.22
N ILE A 902 -12.18 16.47 -62.14
CA ILE A 902 -11.36 17.66 -62.02
C ILE A 902 -9.93 17.19 -61.80
N GLU A 903 -9.09 17.44 -62.79
CA GLU A 903 -7.65 17.24 -62.71
C GLU A 903 -7.00 18.56 -62.27
N ALA A 904 -6.27 18.53 -61.16
CA ALA A 904 -5.59 19.70 -60.64
C ALA A 904 -4.25 19.90 -61.37
N ASN A 905 -4.09 21.10 -61.94
CA ASN A 905 -2.83 21.77 -62.21
C ASN A 905 -3.04 23.26 -61.93
#